data_AF-A0A0D3IYR4-F1
#
_entry.id   AF-A0A0D3IYR4-F1
#
_cell.length_a   1.000
_cell.length_b   1.000
_cell.length_c   1.000
_cell.angle_alpha   90.00
_cell.angle_beta   90.00
_cell.angle_gamma   90.00
#
_symmetry.space_group_name_H-M   'P 1'
#
loop_
_entity.id
_entity.type
_entity.pdbx_description
1 polymer ?
#
loop_
_entity_poly.entity_id
_entity_poly.type
_entity_poly.pdbx_seq_one_letter_code
_entity_poly.pdbx_strand_id
1 'polypeptide(L)'
;MSRIALSLLLASRSAVADVYLHHPRGSNNKLNEVGNNRQNADRLFDSENNGAFHRLRLCHLSLRHPHLLRRRRRPAAGKGQLKYYESSYLDLEWTNQHGCGDRDGNVRCNFVIQYACEDSMPDIRDGYRYERTAGNGAANGDTNNGDREGETFFPTEETSSEPERALNEPFWTFQDCYYRERNKGLYTADRLNPNNEDQLRAITTRQNPNGDRHGLECPEERDYYPYWHPTVWRDVAVITDTPDHCDFYRAASQNVKDYGRCCDKTIYDSQDGRCRQLRGRPRDNNNSPRVEGPNNQVACEKGITDNDGTFRPGKWIEGGSWDTWPPDCEKAPFSRDNHLGNAADRDVWHESGGTRHVGANRYRWKVPDDALKALGKDEATCVLRIRYNISTADFDGWKGFLNRGSSDDAVTSVYNNGDALVKNNPDGDFIGFQQSRATVLGTGSPLALNTNTAQIGRVFEDRSHTFKIMKRPSGGRCGWPARIFNVGVRGRRGNIVQVYPSVEYDFVPNQLHAYEGDCVHFQWTGSDANSAGNAGNGRQMTDRTNLVELTGRGTNVPCVPSRLCDDNIDPNGNNNGQCLNNNPFPTNQNERNNANCLNNCKDLNAATGYFDGGLVPLNPWLSLETTTYSYMSTRNNDFSNRSQKGSIVVHPWKLPVILGGIVFFFLCCEVCLFLCRRHIH
;
A
#
# COMPACT_ATOMS: atom_id res chain seq x y z
N MET A 1 -49.89 19.98 21.16
CA MET A 1 -49.46 18.82 20.34
C MET A 1 -48.24 19.26 19.54
N SER A 2 -47.03 19.01 20.05
CA SER A 2 -45.79 19.41 19.36
C SER A 2 -44.64 18.61 19.94
N ARG A 3 -44.16 17.60 19.21
CA ARG A 3 -42.86 16.90 19.38
C ARG A 3 -42.68 15.88 18.25
N ILE A 4 -42.19 16.28 17.07
CA ILE A 4 -41.40 15.40 16.19
C ILE A 4 -40.40 16.27 15.43
N ALA A 5 -39.23 16.47 16.01
CA ALA A 5 -38.01 16.84 15.32
C ALA A 5 -36.85 16.23 16.13
N LEU A 6 -35.80 15.78 15.43
CA LEU A 6 -34.57 15.19 15.93
C LEU A 6 -34.51 13.64 15.94
N SER A 7 -34.44 13.02 14.77
CA SER A 7 -33.93 11.64 14.61
C SER A 7 -33.42 11.38 13.18
N LEU A 8 -32.50 12.21 12.66
CA LEU A 8 -31.92 12.02 11.32
C LEU A 8 -30.42 12.40 11.28
N LEU A 9 -29.64 11.91 12.25
CA LEU A 9 -28.19 12.16 12.32
C LEU A 9 -27.37 10.96 12.84
N LEU A 10 -27.84 9.72 12.62
CA LEU A 10 -27.15 8.50 13.09
C LEU A 10 -27.03 7.38 12.04
N ALA A 11 -27.06 7.70 10.75
CA ALA A 11 -26.88 6.73 9.67
C ALA A 11 -25.69 7.10 8.76
N SER A 12 -24.47 7.08 9.30
CA SER A 12 -23.25 7.10 8.48
C SER A 12 -22.04 6.54 9.26
N ARG A 13 -22.09 5.25 9.62
CA ARG A 13 -20.90 4.48 10.06
C ARG A 13 -20.81 3.09 9.44
N SER A 14 -21.16 3.00 8.16
CA SER A 14 -20.91 1.81 7.34
C SER A 14 -20.20 2.21 6.04
N ALA A 15 -19.16 3.03 6.12
CA ALA A 15 -18.23 3.16 4.99
C ALA A 15 -17.35 1.90 5.00
N VAL A 16 -17.70 0.97 4.11
CA VAL A 16 -16.84 -0.10 3.62
C VAL A 16 -15.71 0.59 2.86
N ALA A 17 -14.46 0.20 3.06
CA ALA A 17 -13.36 0.74 2.27
C ALA A 17 -13.52 0.39 0.79
N ASP A 18 -13.10 1.31 -0.06
CA ASP A 18 -13.06 1.07 -1.50
C ASP A 18 -11.98 0.07 -1.90
N VAL A 19 -10.85 -0.04 -1.16
CA VAL A 19 -9.73 -0.95 -1.47
C VAL A 19 -9.15 -1.63 -0.21
N TYR A 20 -8.74 -2.89 -0.36
CA TYR A 20 -8.11 -3.72 0.67
C TYR A 20 -6.84 -4.39 0.15
N LEU A 21 -5.67 -4.04 0.70
CA LEU A 21 -4.35 -4.56 0.25
C LEU A 21 -4.01 -5.91 0.90
N HIS A 22 -4.16 -7.02 0.20
CA HIS A 22 -4.00 -8.39 0.73
C HIS A 22 -2.57 -8.92 0.82
N HIS A 23 -1.68 -8.51 -0.08
CA HIS A 23 -0.29 -8.97 -0.10
C HIS A 23 0.66 -7.91 -0.69
N PRO A 24 1.77 -7.54 -0.01
CA PRO A 24 1.97 -7.75 1.42
C PRO A 24 0.80 -7.16 2.20
N ARG A 25 0.52 -7.71 3.38
CA ARG A 25 -0.68 -7.34 4.15
C ARG A 25 -0.67 -5.84 4.46
N GLY A 26 -1.70 -5.14 4.00
CA GLY A 26 -2.07 -3.80 4.42
C GLY A 26 -2.26 -3.72 5.94
N SER A 27 -1.96 -2.56 6.49
CA SER A 27 -2.03 -2.27 7.93
C SER A 27 -3.32 -1.54 8.27
N ASN A 28 -3.86 -0.70 7.36
CA ASN A 28 -5.04 0.12 7.61
C ASN A 28 -4.99 0.84 8.99
N ASN A 29 -3.91 1.55 9.29
CA ASN A 29 -3.65 2.19 10.59
C ASN A 29 -3.66 1.25 11.82
N LYS A 30 -3.79 -0.05 11.61
CA LYS A 30 -3.89 -1.05 12.68
C LYS A 30 -2.52 -1.47 13.17
N LEU A 31 -2.46 -1.96 14.40
CA LEU A 31 -1.27 -2.44 15.07
C LEU A 31 -1.49 -3.88 15.58
N ASN A 32 -2.02 -4.02 16.79
CA ASN A 32 -2.20 -5.29 17.50
C ASN A 32 -3.59 -5.43 18.15
N GLU A 33 -4.56 -4.63 17.70
CA GLU A 33 -5.93 -4.65 18.20
C GLU A 33 -6.63 -6.00 17.97
N VAL A 34 -7.34 -6.48 19.00
CA VAL A 34 -8.19 -7.70 18.93
C VAL A 34 -9.55 -7.41 18.26
N GLY A 35 -9.95 -6.13 18.17
CA GLY A 35 -11.13 -5.74 17.41
C GLY A 35 -10.95 -5.91 15.91
N ASN A 36 -12.06 -5.96 15.19
CA ASN A 36 -12.04 -5.77 13.74
C ASN A 36 -11.59 -4.33 13.43
N ASN A 37 -12.23 -3.36 14.04
CA ASN A 37 -11.95 -1.94 13.80
C ASN A 37 -10.58 -1.54 14.39
N ARG A 38 -9.87 -0.65 13.70
CA ARG A 38 -8.69 0.08 14.20
C ARG A 38 -9.05 0.92 15.43
N GLN A 39 -8.14 1.07 16.39
CA GLN A 39 -8.38 1.91 17.57
C GLN A 39 -8.29 3.41 17.26
N ASN A 40 -7.43 3.79 16.31
CA ASN A 40 -7.20 5.17 15.92
C ASN A 40 -7.08 5.26 14.39
N ALA A 41 -8.00 5.98 13.75
CA ALA A 41 -8.01 6.20 12.30
C ALA A 41 -6.93 7.20 11.84
N ASP A 42 -6.36 7.98 12.76
CA ASP A 42 -5.44 9.06 12.44
C ASP A 42 -3.98 8.68 12.74
N ARG A 43 -3.70 7.39 12.98
CA ARG A 43 -2.41 6.92 13.50
C ARG A 43 -1.25 7.17 12.54
N LEU A 44 -1.40 6.81 11.27
CA LEU A 44 -0.35 6.90 10.25
C LEU A 44 -0.79 7.65 8.98
N PHE A 45 -1.99 7.36 8.45
CA PHE A 45 -2.45 7.89 7.17
C PHE A 45 -3.98 7.93 7.03
N ASP A 46 -4.51 8.68 6.07
CA ASP A 46 -5.95 8.75 5.79
C ASP A 46 -6.40 7.52 5.00
N SER A 47 -6.99 6.59 5.73
CA SER A 47 -7.55 5.38 5.15
C SER A 47 -9.06 5.37 5.31
N GLU A 48 -9.77 5.18 4.21
CA GLU A 48 -11.23 5.01 4.22
C GLU A 48 -11.66 3.68 4.87
N ASN A 49 -10.72 2.79 5.13
CA ASN A 49 -11.02 1.47 5.65
C ASN A 49 -11.35 1.48 7.15
N ASN A 50 -12.64 1.50 7.49
CA ASN A 50 -13.09 1.45 8.89
C ASN A 50 -13.00 0.06 9.53
N GLY A 51 -12.45 -0.94 8.82
CA GLY A 51 -12.66 -2.37 9.10
C GLY A 51 -11.41 -3.25 9.19
N ALA A 52 -11.72 -4.54 9.29
CA ALA A 52 -11.01 -5.65 9.89
C ALA A 52 -9.70 -6.14 9.26
N PHE A 53 -8.78 -5.24 8.92
CA PHE A 53 -7.58 -5.61 8.18
C PHE A 53 -6.40 -6.06 9.07
N HIS A 54 -5.34 -6.61 8.47
CA HIS A 54 -4.39 -7.54 9.09
C HIS A 54 -3.63 -6.99 10.29
N ARG A 55 -3.18 -7.93 11.13
CA ARG A 55 -2.75 -7.67 12.50
C ARG A 55 -1.35 -8.21 12.70
N LEU A 56 -0.48 -7.45 13.36
CA LEU A 56 0.77 -7.97 13.89
C LEU A 56 0.67 -7.95 15.42
N ARG A 57 0.04 -8.97 16.03
CA ARG A 57 0.11 -9.09 17.49
C ARG A 57 1.42 -9.70 17.92
N LEU A 58 2.22 -8.83 18.52
CA LEU A 58 3.32 -9.12 19.43
C LEU A 58 2.79 -9.96 20.61
N CYS A 59 3.47 -11.05 20.92
CA CYS A 59 3.14 -11.90 22.05
C CYS A 59 3.31 -11.10 23.36
N HIS A 60 2.25 -10.47 23.86
CA HIS A 60 2.11 -10.17 25.27
C HIS A 60 0.90 -10.91 25.83
N LEU A 61 1.25 -11.88 26.69
CA LEU A 61 0.34 -12.53 27.62
C LEU A 61 -0.42 -11.44 28.36
N SER A 62 -1.75 -11.52 28.33
CA SER A 62 -2.59 -10.87 29.33
C SER A 62 -1.97 -11.12 30.70
N LEU A 63 -1.76 -10.06 31.47
CA LEU A 63 -2.16 -9.95 32.88
C LEU A 63 -1.91 -8.52 33.37
N ARG A 64 -2.89 -8.02 34.12
CA ARG A 64 -3.06 -6.68 34.68
C ARG A 64 -1.78 -6.16 35.38
N HIS A 65 -1.03 -5.25 34.74
CA HIS A 65 -0.14 -4.18 35.30
C HIS A 65 0.88 -4.51 36.43
N PRO A 66 1.88 -3.66 36.75
CA PRO A 66 2.71 -2.78 35.92
C PRO A 66 4.18 -2.66 36.43
N HIS A 67 4.80 -3.70 37.00
CA HIS A 67 6.18 -3.55 37.54
C HIS A 67 7.13 -4.62 36.99
N LEU A 68 8.01 -4.18 36.08
CA LEU A 68 9.31 -4.81 35.76
C LEU A 68 9.22 -6.06 34.87
N LEU A 69 9.39 -5.93 33.56
CA LEU A 69 10.73 -5.90 32.93
C LEU A 69 11.69 -6.95 33.51
N ARG A 70 11.42 -8.25 33.37
CA ARG A 70 12.51 -9.22 33.53
C ARG A 70 12.36 -10.57 32.84
N ARG A 71 11.94 -10.58 31.57
CA ARG A 71 12.43 -11.59 30.59
C ARG A 71 12.69 -10.94 29.23
N ARG A 72 13.91 -10.40 29.12
CA ARG A 72 14.65 -10.24 27.87
C ARG A 72 14.52 -11.53 27.04
N ARG A 73 14.35 -11.36 25.72
CA ARG A 73 14.53 -12.39 24.67
C ARG A 73 13.55 -13.57 24.74
N ARG A 74 12.33 -13.37 24.21
CA ARG A 74 11.61 -14.44 23.49
C ARG A 74 11.13 -13.90 22.13
N PRO A 75 11.55 -14.50 21.00
CA PRO A 75 11.41 -13.92 19.68
C PRO A 75 10.02 -14.18 19.11
N ALA A 76 9.11 -13.22 19.26
CA ALA A 76 7.85 -13.24 18.51
C ALA A 76 7.30 -11.82 18.24
N ALA A 77 8.06 -10.80 18.61
CA ALA A 77 7.63 -9.42 18.63
C ALA A 77 8.74 -8.54 18.03
N GLY A 78 8.53 -7.95 16.85
CA GLY A 78 9.51 -7.09 16.17
C GLY A 78 10.66 -7.80 15.43
N LYS A 79 10.63 -9.13 15.28
CA LYS A 79 11.62 -9.89 14.46
C LYS A 79 11.03 -10.56 13.21
N GLY A 80 9.73 -10.43 12.98
CA GLY A 80 9.06 -10.99 11.82
C GLY A 80 8.72 -9.97 10.75
N GLN A 81 9.62 -9.01 10.50
CA GLN A 81 9.50 -8.18 9.31
C GLN A 81 9.69 -9.09 8.10
N LEU A 82 8.76 -9.01 7.17
CA LEU A 82 8.90 -9.73 5.90
C LEU A 82 10.17 -9.23 5.23
N LYS A 83 10.99 -10.13 4.71
CA LYS A 83 12.17 -9.84 3.90
C LYS A 83 11.86 -10.12 2.44
N TYR A 84 12.32 -9.26 1.55
CA TYR A 84 12.27 -9.48 0.12
C TYR A 84 13.63 -9.17 -0.48
N TYR A 85 14.14 -10.05 -1.32
CA TYR A 85 15.45 -9.83 -1.93
C TYR A 85 15.34 -8.89 -3.11
N GLU A 86 16.35 -8.05 -3.34
CA GLU A 86 16.45 -7.24 -4.55
C GLU A 86 16.30 -8.12 -5.80
N SER A 87 15.66 -7.58 -6.83
CA SER A 87 15.30 -8.27 -8.06
C SER A 87 14.44 -9.54 -7.89
N SER A 88 13.88 -9.81 -6.71
CA SER A 88 12.85 -10.83 -6.54
C SER A 88 11.48 -10.33 -7.01
N TYR A 89 10.58 -11.26 -7.34
CA TYR A 89 9.22 -10.98 -7.77
C TYR A 89 8.26 -11.14 -6.60
N LEU A 90 7.52 -10.09 -6.28
CA LEU A 90 6.50 -10.04 -5.25
C LEU A 90 5.13 -9.80 -5.89
N ASP A 91 4.22 -10.76 -5.79
CA ASP A 91 2.85 -10.60 -6.27
C ASP A 91 2.05 -9.76 -5.29
N LEU A 92 1.76 -8.51 -5.66
CA LEU A 92 0.89 -7.61 -4.91
C LEU A 92 -0.55 -7.98 -5.17
N GLU A 93 -1.39 -8.04 -4.13
CA GLU A 93 -2.82 -8.33 -4.30
C GLU A 93 -3.71 -7.36 -3.54
N TRP A 94 -4.82 -6.96 -4.15
CA TRP A 94 -5.86 -6.18 -3.49
C TRP A 94 -7.25 -6.52 -4.02
N THR A 95 -8.27 -6.14 -3.27
CA THR A 95 -9.66 -6.16 -3.74
C THR A 95 -10.26 -4.78 -3.57
N ASN A 96 -11.14 -4.40 -4.48
CA ASN A 96 -11.90 -3.17 -4.41
C ASN A 96 -13.40 -3.44 -4.27
N GLN A 97 -14.10 -2.59 -3.51
CA GLN A 97 -15.55 -2.65 -3.33
C GLN A 97 -16.27 -1.96 -4.47
N HIS A 98 -15.81 -0.78 -4.88
CA HIS A 98 -16.23 -0.16 -6.14
C HIS A 98 -15.58 -0.85 -7.32
N GLY A 99 -16.25 -0.78 -8.47
CA GLY A 99 -15.83 -1.32 -9.74
C GLY A 99 -14.55 -0.72 -10.26
N CYS A 100 -13.97 -1.36 -11.27
CA CYS A 100 -12.84 -0.83 -12.00
C CYS A 100 -12.69 -1.54 -13.35
N GLY A 101 -12.08 -0.85 -14.30
CA GLY A 101 -11.85 -1.32 -15.66
C GLY A 101 -13.01 -1.01 -16.61
N ASP A 102 -12.70 -0.97 -17.90
CA ASP A 102 -13.54 -0.39 -18.96
C ASP A 102 -14.93 -1.01 -19.14
N ARG A 103 -15.26 -2.10 -18.45
CA ARG A 103 -16.55 -2.78 -18.59
C ARG A 103 -17.60 -2.35 -17.58
N ASP A 104 -17.24 -1.74 -16.44
CA ASP A 104 -18.22 -1.32 -15.44
C ASP A 104 -18.93 -0.02 -15.89
N GLY A 105 -18.24 0.85 -16.65
CA GLY A 105 -18.80 1.99 -17.38
C GLY A 105 -19.38 3.12 -16.51
N ASN A 106 -19.66 2.85 -15.23
CA ASN A 106 -20.23 3.76 -14.25
C ASN A 106 -19.18 4.37 -13.31
N VAL A 107 -17.97 3.81 -13.25
CA VAL A 107 -16.86 4.31 -12.44
C VAL A 107 -15.56 4.39 -13.23
N ARG A 108 -14.69 5.33 -12.83
CA ARG A 108 -13.30 5.52 -13.24
C ARG A 108 -12.38 5.15 -12.09
N CYS A 109 -11.25 4.53 -12.37
CA CYS A 109 -10.33 4.05 -11.34
C CYS A 109 -8.87 4.34 -11.66
N ASN A 110 -8.15 4.76 -10.64
CA ASN A 110 -6.71 4.94 -10.70
C ASN A 110 -6.08 4.43 -9.41
N PHE A 111 -5.22 3.42 -9.51
CA PHE A 111 -4.41 2.91 -8.41
C PHE A 111 -2.95 3.31 -8.65
N VAL A 112 -2.33 3.94 -7.66
CA VAL A 112 -0.91 4.29 -7.69
C VAL A 112 -0.19 3.51 -6.60
N ILE A 113 0.68 2.60 -7.00
CA ILE A 113 1.49 1.77 -6.12
C ILE A 113 2.84 2.45 -5.95
N GLN A 114 3.24 2.64 -4.70
CA GLN A 114 4.48 3.30 -4.33
C GLN A 114 5.14 2.60 -3.16
N TYR A 115 6.43 2.83 -2.99
CA TYR A 115 7.17 2.38 -1.82
C TYR A 115 8.16 3.45 -1.39
N ALA A 116 8.61 3.33 -0.15
CA ALA A 116 9.66 4.18 0.40
C ALA A 116 10.44 3.39 1.45
N CYS A 117 11.70 3.77 1.65
CA CYS A 117 12.61 3.11 2.56
C CYS A 117 13.33 4.11 3.45
N GLU A 118 14.13 3.62 4.39
CA GLU A 118 14.86 4.44 5.37
C GLU A 118 15.81 5.49 4.77
N ASP A 119 16.11 5.40 3.47
CA ASP A 119 16.93 6.35 2.73
C ASP A 119 16.21 7.69 2.48
N SER A 120 14.91 7.64 2.19
CA SER A 120 14.05 8.82 2.02
C SER A 120 13.19 9.11 3.26
N MET A 121 12.92 8.08 4.06
CA MET A 121 12.10 8.11 5.27
C MET A 121 12.90 7.58 6.47
N PRO A 122 13.85 8.36 7.02
CA PRO A 122 14.62 7.93 8.18
C PRO A 122 13.70 7.56 9.36
N ASP A 123 14.10 6.55 10.11
CA ASP A 123 13.38 5.99 11.27
C ASP A 123 11.99 5.39 10.97
N ILE A 124 11.72 5.01 9.71
CA ILE A 124 10.49 4.33 9.33
C ILE A 124 10.20 3.09 10.20
N ARG A 125 8.99 3.03 10.77
CA ARG A 125 8.59 2.01 11.75
C ARG A 125 7.09 1.91 11.95
N ASP A 126 6.63 0.72 12.31
CA ASP A 126 5.25 0.50 12.75
C ASP A 126 4.99 1.04 14.18
N GLY A 127 6.01 1.18 15.03
CA GLY A 127 5.82 1.53 16.45
C GLY A 127 4.99 0.48 17.21
N TYR A 128 4.63 0.79 18.46
CA TYR A 128 3.80 -0.06 19.32
C TYR A 128 2.75 0.70 20.16
N ARG A 129 2.57 1.99 19.87
CA ARG A 129 1.50 2.84 20.39
C ARG A 129 0.38 3.03 19.37
N TYR A 130 -0.85 3.18 19.88
CA TYR A 130 -2.04 3.41 19.06
C TYR A 130 -2.23 4.90 18.75
N GLU A 131 -1.65 5.76 19.57
CA GLU A 131 -1.68 7.20 19.40
C GLU A 131 -0.87 7.62 18.16
N ARG A 132 -1.42 8.59 17.41
CA ARG A 132 -0.65 9.27 16.37
C ARG A 132 0.48 10.09 17.00
N THR A 133 1.49 10.45 16.22
CA THR A 133 2.52 11.41 16.65
C THR A 133 1.89 12.71 17.11
N ALA A 134 2.04 13.03 18.40
CA ALA A 134 1.35 14.11 19.08
C ALA A 134 2.18 15.42 19.08
N GLY A 135 1.50 16.55 19.28
CA GLY A 135 2.15 17.74 19.83
C GLY A 135 2.27 17.65 21.37
N ASN A 136 3.12 18.47 21.96
CA ASN A 136 3.48 18.42 23.40
C ASN A 136 2.28 18.47 24.37
N GLY A 137 1.09 18.91 23.94
CA GLY A 137 -0.12 18.96 24.78
C GLY A 137 -0.96 17.69 24.86
N ALA A 138 -0.85 16.74 23.93
CA ALA A 138 -1.77 15.59 23.87
C ALA A 138 -1.35 14.38 24.74
N ALA A 139 -0.28 14.52 25.52
CA ALA A 139 0.14 13.50 26.49
C ALA A 139 -0.79 13.45 27.73
N ASN A 140 -1.56 14.52 27.98
CA ASN A 140 -2.55 14.57 29.05
C ASN A 140 -3.93 14.80 28.40
N GLY A 141 -4.86 13.87 28.60
CA GLY A 141 -6.19 13.88 27.98
C GLY A 141 -7.10 15.02 28.43
N ASP A 142 -6.76 16.26 28.08
CA ASP A 142 -7.59 17.43 28.29
C ASP A 142 -8.13 17.93 26.94
N THR A 143 -9.35 17.51 26.62
CA THR A 143 -10.07 17.91 25.40
C THR A 143 -10.86 19.21 25.57
N ASN A 144 -10.61 19.96 26.65
CA ASN A 144 -11.39 21.14 26.99
C ASN A 144 -10.50 22.38 27.12
N ASN A 145 -10.11 22.96 25.99
CA ASN A 145 -10.05 24.42 25.89
C ASN A 145 -10.12 24.85 24.42
N GLY A 146 -10.99 25.83 24.17
CA GLY A 146 -11.29 26.41 22.87
C GLY A 146 -10.17 27.29 22.31
N ASP A 147 -8.92 26.84 22.39
CA ASP A 147 -7.80 27.48 21.70
C ASP A 147 -7.74 26.92 20.28
N ARG A 148 -8.46 27.62 19.40
CA ARG A 148 -8.11 27.66 17.98
C ARG A 148 -6.69 28.22 17.88
N GLU A 149 -5.85 27.55 17.09
CA GLU A 149 -4.51 28.01 16.71
C GLU A 149 -3.50 28.17 17.88
N GLY A 150 -2.93 27.05 18.33
CA GLY A 150 -1.74 27.07 19.19
C GLY A 150 -0.77 25.96 18.79
N GLU A 151 0.52 26.27 18.69
CA GLU A 151 1.63 25.34 18.39
C GLU A 151 1.72 24.12 19.35
N THR A 152 0.88 24.07 20.40
CA THR A 152 0.81 23.00 21.40
C THR A 152 0.30 21.65 20.86
N PHE A 153 -0.42 21.64 19.74
CA PHE A 153 -0.91 20.41 19.08
C PHE A 153 -0.11 20.01 17.81
N PHE A 154 0.82 20.87 17.39
CA PHE A 154 1.71 20.63 16.27
C PHE A 154 2.75 19.56 16.68
N PRO A 155 2.98 18.51 15.86
CA PRO A 155 4.02 17.53 16.16
C PRO A 155 5.40 18.19 16.22
N THR A 156 6.32 17.64 17.01
CA THR A 156 7.68 18.15 17.10
C THR A 156 8.67 17.10 16.59
N GLU A 157 9.92 17.51 16.39
CA GLU A 157 11.00 16.59 16.02
C GLU A 157 11.21 15.54 17.13
N GLU A 158 11.10 15.96 18.41
CA GLU A 158 11.21 15.07 19.56
C GLU A 158 10.08 14.04 19.60
N THR A 159 8.82 14.46 19.48
CA THR A 159 7.69 13.52 19.54
C THR A 159 7.66 12.56 18.34
N SER A 160 8.20 13.00 17.19
CA SER A 160 8.39 12.20 15.98
C SER A 160 9.57 11.23 16.08
N SER A 161 10.55 11.50 16.95
CA SER A 161 11.70 10.62 17.20
C SER A 161 11.39 9.49 18.20
N GLU A 162 10.24 9.53 18.89
CA GLU A 162 9.88 8.49 19.87
C GLU A 162 9.69 7.11 19.21
N PRO A 163 10.51 6.10 19.54
CA PRO A 163 10.49 4.80 18.87
C PRO A 163 9.20 4.02 19.12
N GLU A 164 8.44 4.37 20.16
CA GLU A 164 7.17 3.75 20.48
C GLU A 164 6.04 4.15 19.52
N ARG A 165 6.14 5.33 18.90
CA ARG A 165 5.16 5.81 17.94
C ARG A 165 5.46 5.32 16.54
N ALA A 166 4.40 5.10 15.78
CA ALA A 166 4.48 4.73 14.39
C ALA A 166 4.96 5.94 13.57
N LEU A 167 5.84 5.71 12.58
CA LEU A 167 6.34 6.75 11.70
C LEU A 167 6.51 6.14 10.30
N ASN A 168 5.76 6.65 9.31
CA ASN A 168 6.00 6.31 7.91
C ASN A 168 6.69 7.49 7.25
N GLU A 169 6.12 8.69 7.33
CA GLU A 169 6.77 9.89 6.84
C GLU A 169 7.58 10.62 7.93
N PRO A 170 8.76 11.16 7.59
CA PRO A 170 9.56 11.94 8.52
C PRO A 170 8.90 13.29 8.80
N PHE A 171 9.08 13.82 10.00
CA PHE A 171 8.44 15.06 10.46
C PHE A 171 8.54 16.26 9.49
N TRP A 172 9.68 16.39 8.80
CA TRP A 172 9.91 17.51 7.89
C TRP A 172 8.94 17.53 6.71
N THR A 173 8.41 16.39 6.24
CA THR A 173 7.46 16.37 5.11
C THR A 173 6.15 17.04 5.51
N PHE A 174 5.63 16.69 6.69
CA PHE A 174 4.44 17.33 7.25
C PHE A 174 4.70 18.80 7.58
N GLN A 175 5.86 19.12 8.16
CA GLN A 175 6.22 20.49 8.48
C GLN A 175 6.27 21.38 7.23
N ASP A 176 6.91 20.90 6.16
CA ASP A 176 6.99 21.62 4.89
C ASP A 176 5.58 21.79 4.29
N CYS A 177 4.76 20.74 4.30
CA CYS A 177 3.38 20.77 3.83
C CYS A 177 2.50 21.75 4.62
N TYR A 178 2.69 21.84 5.94
CA TYR A 178 1.93 22.74 6.80
C TYR A 178 2.24 24.21 6.53
N TYR A 179 3.52 24.56 6.33
CA TYR A 179 3.92 25.96 6.11
C TYR A 179 3.84 26.40 4.65
N ARG A 180 3.72 25.46 3.71
CA ARG A 180 3.64 25.76 2.27
C ARG A 180 2.22 26.15 1.86
N GLU A 181 2.12 27.15 1.00
CA GLU A 181 0.89 27.52 0.32
C GLU A 181 0.41 26.36 -0.57
N ARG A 182 -0.87 26.00 -0.49
CA ARG A 182 -1.46 25.03 -1.42
C ARG A 182 -1.26 25.46 -2.86
N ASN A 183 -1.20 24.51 -3.78
CA ASN A 183 -1.22 24.84 -5.21
C ASN A 183 -2.61 25.35 -5.63
N LYS A 184 -2.68 26.64 -5.92
CA LYS A 184 -3.90 27.31 -6.37
C LYS A 184 -4.30 26.94 -7.81
N GLY A 185 -3.46 26.22 -8.55
CA GLY A 185 -3.73 25.65 -9.87
C GLY A 185 -4.60 24.38 -9.85
N LEU A 186 -4.85 23.82 -8.67
CA LEU A 186 -5.64 22.60 -8.50
C LEU A 186 -7.14 22.88 -8.50
N TYR A 187 -7.89 21.92 -9.05
CA TYR A 187 -9.33 21.94 -8.95
C TYR A 187 -9.81 21.61 -7.53
N THR A 188 -10.70 22.45 -7.03
CA THR A 188 -11.33 22.30 -5.71
C THR A 188 -12.84 22.35 -5.73
N ALA A 189 -13.45 22.43 -6.91
CA ALA A 189 -14.88 22.64 -7.06
C ALA A 189 -15.34 23.82 -6.16
N ASP A 190 -16.35 23.61 -5.34
CA ASP A 190 -16.92 24.53 -4.35
C ASP A 190 -16.44 24.25 -2.91
N ARG A 191 -15.39 23.44 -2.73
CA ARG A 191 -14.97 22.93 -1.41
C ARG A 191 -14.09 23.89 -0.61
N LEU A 192 -13.33 24.75 -1.31
CA LEU A 192 -12.41 25.71 -0.70
C LEU A 192 -12.78 27.13 -1.07
N ASN A 193 -12.73 28.02 -0.09
CA ASN A 193 -12.92 29.44 -0.27
C ASN A 193 -11.55 30.13 -0.35
N PRO A 194 -11.19 30.77 -1.48
CA PRO A 194 -9.90 31.43 -1.65
C PRO A 194 -9.69 32.61 -0.68
N ASN A 195 -10.75 33.12 -0.08
CA ASN A 195 -10.70 34.20 0.92
C ASN A 195 -10.60 33.66 2.37
N ASN A 196 -10.65 32.35 2.57
CA ASN A 196 -10.47 31.76 3.88
C ASN A 196 -8.98 31.53 4.16
N GLU A 197 -8.42 32.31 5.08
CA GLU A 197 -6.99 32.23 5.45
C GLU A 197 -6.61 30.86 6.03
N ASP A 198 -7.55 30.11 6.59
CA ASP A 198 -7.33 28.76 7.12
C ASP A 198 -7.14 27.72 6.02
N GLN A 199 -7.57 28.05 4.79
CA GLN A 199 -7.55 27.17 3.62
C GLN A 199 -6.44 27.51 2.62
N LEU A 200 -5.40 28.24 3.05
CA LEU A 200 -4.30 28.66 2.19
C LEU A 200 -3.14 27.67 2.16
N ARG A 201 -3.08 26.69 3.07
CA ARG A 201 -1.94 25.77 3.24
C ARG A 201 -2.13 24.47 2.46
N ALA A 202 -1.03 23.80 2.09
CA ALA A 202 -1.05 22.51 1.40
C ALA A 202 -1.63 21.36 2.23
N ILE A 203 -1.82 21.54 3.55
CA ILE A 203 -2.64 20.60 4.35
C ILE A 203 -4.13 20.68 4.03
N THR A 204 -4.59 21.74 3.36
CA THR A 204 -5.99 21.94 2.99
C THR A 204 -6.22 21.65 1.51
N THR A 205 -7.01 20.62 1.25
CA THR A 205 -7.33 20.14 -0.09
C THR A 205 -8.84 20.13 -0.30
N ARG A 206 -9.26 19.79 -1.53
CA ARG A 206 -10.68 19.62 -1.86
C ARG A 206 -11.36 18.56 -0.95
N GLN A 207 -10.67 17.46 -0.69
CA GLN A 207 -11.14 16.37 0.17
C GLN A 207 -10.99 16.70 1.66
N ASN A 208 -9.90 17.38 2.03
CA ASN A 208 -9.59 17.75 3.40
C ASN A 208 -9.61 19.29 3.59
N PRO A 209 -10.79 19.93 3.55
CA PRO A 209 -10.89 21.39 3.62
C PRO A 209 -10.61 21.98 5.00
N ASN A 210 -10.58 21.15 6.04
CA ASN A 210 -10.31 21.55 7.42
C ASN A 210 -8.83 21.34 7.82
N GLY A 211 -8.03 20.67 6.98
CA GLY A 211 -6.64 20.36 7.30
C GLY A 211 -6.50 19.33 8.43
N ASP A 212 -7.44 18.37 8.51
CA ASP A 212 -7.39 17.26 9.45
C ASP A 212 -6.10 16.43 9.24
N ARG A 213 -5.51 15.93 10.34
CA ARG A 213 -4.18 15.30 10.30
C ARG A 213 -4.24 13.80 10.56
N HIS A 214 -3.69 13.03 9.62
CA HIS A 214 -3.46 11.60 9.76
C HIS A 214 -1.94 11.32 9.74
N GLY A 215 -1.41 10.84 10.87
CA GLY A 215 0.03 10.70 11.06
C GLY A 215 0.80 12.00 10.73
N LEU A 216 1.73 11.88 9.77
CA LEU A 216 2.55 12.97 9.22
C LEU A 216 2.47 12.98 7.68
N GLU A 217 1.39 12.46 7.11
CA GLU A 217 1.17 12.54 5.66
C GLU A 217 0.94 14.00 5.23
N CYS A 218 1.27 14.33 3.98
CA CYS A 218 0.88 15.60 3.37
C CYS A 218 -0.39 15.38 2.53
N PRO A 219 -1.55 15.95 2.92
CA PRO A 219 -2.81 15.74 2.19
C PRO A 219 -2.74 16.09 0.70
N GLU A 220 -2.03 17.16 0.33
CA GLU A 220 -1.86 17.53 -1.08
C GLU A 220 -1.04 16.51 -1.88
N GLU A 221 -0.03 15.88 -1.28
CA GLU A 221 0.77 14.81 -1.91
C GLU A 221 -0.05 13.52 -2.07
N ARG A 222 -0.90 13.23 -1.09
CA ARG A 222 -1.83 12.10 -1.13
C ARG A 222 -2.89 12.29 -2.22
N ASP A 223 -3.54 13.46 -2.25
CA ASP A 223 -4.72 13.72 -3.07
C ASP A 223 -4.42 13.96 -4.55
N TYR A 224 -3.22 14.45 -4.89
CA TYR A 224 -2.90 14.84 -6.25
C TYR A 224 -1.62 14.14 -6.74
N TYR A 225 -1.78 13.38 -7.82
CA TYR A 225 -0.70 12.63 -8.47
C TYR A 225 -0.72 12.86 -9.98
N PRO A 226 0.43 13.06 -10.64
CA PRO A 226 1.79 13.20 -10.09
C PRO A 226 1.98 14.44 -9.21
N TYR A 227 2.84 14.33 -8.19
CA TYR A 227 3.10 15.43 -7.27
C TYR A 227 4.19 16.36 -7.82
N TRP A 228 4.04 17.67 -7.67
CA TRP A 228 4.94 18.69 -8.27
C TRP A 228 5.99 19.24 -7.30
N HIS A 229 6.08 18.68 -6.10
CA HIS A 229 7.14 18.93 -5.14
C HIS A 229 7.84 17.61 -4.82
N PRO A 230 9.05 17.65 -4.20
CA PRO A 230 9.69 16.46 -3.67
C PRO A 230 8.73 15.62 -2.83
N THR A 231 8.57 14.36 -3.21
CA THR A 231 7.94 13.30 -2.42
C THR A 231 9.01 12.37 -1.87
N VAL A 232 8.71 11.74 -0.74
CA VAL A 232 9.55 10.69 -0.12
C VAL A 232 9.25 9.30 -0.71
N TRP A 233 8.26 9.22 -1.60
CA TRP A 233 7.77 7.99 -2.22
C TRP A 233 8.36 7.80 -3.62
N ARG A 234 8.60 6.54 -3.98
CA ARG A 234 8.99 6.10 -5.32
C ARG A 234 7.83 5.41 -6.00
N ASP A 235 7.59 5.76 -7.26
CA ASP A 235 6.48 5.21 -8.04
C ASP A 235 6.83 3.82 -8.56
N VAL A 236 6.01 2.81 -8.25
CA VAL A 236 6.15 1.45 -8.78
C VAL A 236 5.31 1.29 -10.02
N ALA A 237 4.00 1.54 -9.89
CA ALA A 237 3.04 1.31 -10.96
C ALA A 237 1.82 2.23 -10.85
N VAL A 238 1.25 2.57 -11.99
CA VAL A 238 -0.04 3.23 -12.16
C VAL A 238 -0.97 2.27 -12.89
N ILE A 239 -2.01 1.80 -12.21
CA ILE A 239 -2.97 0.84 -12.72
C ILE A 239 -4.30 1.57 -12.89
N THR A 240 -4.71 1.82 -14.13
CA THR A 240 -5.84 2.73 -14.43
C THR A 240 -6.73 2.20 -15.56
N ASP A 241 -8.00 2.58 -15.57
CA ASP A 241 -8.92 2.38 -16.70
C ASP A 241 -8.74 3.42 -17.83
N THR A 242 -7.79 4.35 -17.68
CA THR A 242 -7.46 5.38 -18.69
C THR A 242 -5.99 5.31 -19.13
N PRO A 243 -5.56 4.20 -19.79
CA PRO A 243 -4.16 3.98 -20.15
C PRO A 243 -3.60 4.99 -21.16
N ASP A 244 -4.46 5.77 -21.83
CA ASP A 244 -4.06 6.85 -22.74
C ASP A 244 -3.21 7.94 -22.06
N HIS A 245 -3.27 8.04 -20.73
CA HIS A 245 -2.47 8.98 -19.93
C HIS A 245 -1.15 8.39 -19.41
N CYS A 246 -0.79 7.17 -19.82
CA CYS A 246 0.41 6.52 -19.29
C CYS A 246 1.71 7.26 -19.59
N ASP A 247 1.84 7.90 -20.75
CA ASP A 247 3.04 8.67 -21.09
C ASP A 247 3.19 9.90 -20.19
N PHE A 248 2.08 10.54 -19.82
CA PHE A 248 2.07 11.60 -18.84
C PHE A 248 2.55 11.10 -17.47
N TYR A 249 2.00 9.98 -16.96
CA TYR A 249 2.40 9.44 -15.66
C TYR A 249 3.89 9.06 -15.61
N ARG A 250 4.40 8.41 -16.67
CA ARG A 250 5.81 8.03 -16.76
C ARG A 250 6.73 9.25 -16.77
N ALA A 251 6.38 10.30 -17.53
CA ALA A 251 7.21 11.49 -17.68
C ALA A 251 7.15 12.45 -16.47
N ALA A 252 6.03 12.45 -15.73
CA ALA A 252 5.83 13.34 -14.60
C ALA A 252 6.19 12.72 -13.24
N SER A 253 6.53 11.43 -13.18
CA SER A 253 7.01 10.77 -11.96
C SER A 253 8.35 11.37 -11.49
N GLN A 254 8.51 11.53 -10.16
CA GLN A 254 9.79 11.94 -9.58
C GLN A 254 10.90 10.90 -9.76
N ASN A 255 10.55 9.66 -10.17
CA ASN A 255 11.56 8.66 -10.50
C ASN A 255 12.54 9.15 -11.58
N VAL A 256 12.06 9.95 -12.54
CA VAL A 256 12.80 10.41 -13.72
C VAL A 256 12.83 11.93 -13.88
N LYS A 257 12.03 12.66 -13.10
CA LYS A 257 11.92 14.11 -13.19
C LYS A 257 12.23 14.77 -11.86
N ASP A 258 13.02 15.84 -11.90
CA ASP A 258 13.34 16.63 -10.72
C ASP A 258 12.18 17.57 -10.34
N TYR A 259 12.01 17.74 -9.04
CA TYR A 259 11.06 18.66 -8.44
C TYR A 259 11.73 19.38 -7.29
N GLY A 260 11.50 20.69 -7.17
CA GLY A 260 12.08 21.50 -6.12
C GLY A 260 11.11 21.89 -5.01
N ARG A 261 11.69 22.39 -3.92
CA ARG A 261 10.99 22.96 -2.77
C ARG A 261 11.64 24.26 -2.32
N CYS A 262 10.86 25.10 -1.64
CA CYS A 262 11.36 26.35 -1.11
C CYS A 262 11.93 26.17 0.30
N CYS A 263 13.18 26.58 0.53
CA CYS A 263 13.82 26.56 1.84
C CYS A 263 14.04 27.98 2.35
N ASP A 264 13.98 28.18 3.67
CA ASP A 264 14.54 29.39 4.28
C ASP A 264 16.06 29.40 4.07
N LYS A 265 16.56 30.40 3.33
CA LYS A 265 17.98 30.46 2.94
C LYS A 265 18.89 30.61 4.15
N THR A 266 18.47 31.39 5.14
CA THR A 266 19.26 31.64 6.35
C THR A 266 19.42 30.37 7.17
N ILE A 267 18.33 29.59 7.31
CA ILE A 267 18.38 28.29 7.97
C ILE A 267 19.20 27.30 7.16
N TYR A 268 18.98 27.22 5.84
CA TYR A 268 19.67 26.28 4.97
C TYR A 268 21.19 26.50 5.02
N ASP A 269 21.64 27.75 4.88
CA ASP A 269 23.07 28.07 4.85
C ASP A 269 23.73 27.96 6.25
N SER A 270 22.95 27.97 7.35
CA SER A 270 23.47 27.85 8.73
C SER A 270 23.36 26.47 9.38
N GLN A 271 22.47 25.59 8.90
CA GLN A 271 22.24 24.24 9.41
C GLN A 271 22.75 23.16 8.44
N ASP A 272 23.95 23.34 7.89
CA ASP A 272 24.62 22.37 7.01
C ASP A 272 23.74 21.89 5.82
N GLY A 273 22.94 22.79 5.25
CA GLY A 273 22.08 22.48 4.09
C GLY A 273 20.74 21.82 4.43
N ARG A 274 20.33 21.80 5.71
CA ARG A 274 19.00 21.29 6.08
C ARG A 274 17.91 22.25 5.60
N CYS A 275 17.14 21.81 4.61
CA CYS A 275 15.97 22.56 4.14
C CYS A 275 14.84 22.54 5.17
N ARG A 276 14.29 23.71 5.46
CA ARG A 276 13.00 23.90 6.11
C ARG A 276 12.18 24.87 5.27
N GLN A 277 10.92 24.56 5.02
CA GLN A 277 10.03 25.43 4.26
C GLN A 277 10.12 26.88 4.75
N LEU A 278 10.39 27.82 3.83
CA LEU A 278 10.35 29.25 4.15
C LEU A 278 8.95 29.57 4.67
N ARG A 279 8.86 29.90 5.95
CA ARG A 279 7.57 30.12 6.61
C ARG A 279 6.93 31.40 6.09
N GLY A 280 5.62 31.34 5.94
CA GLY A 280 4.77 32.49 5.70
C GLY A 280 4.88 33.60 6.76
N ARG A 281 4.15 34.68 6.55
CA ARG A 281 3.96 35.77 7.50
C ARG A 281 2.58 35.63 8.17
N PRO A 282 2.50 35.52 9.51
CA PRO A 282 1.22 35.43 10.20
C PRO A 282 0.46 36.76 10.10
N ARG A 283 -0.85 36.69 10.33
CA ARG A 283 -1.70 37.88 10.47
C ARG A 283 -1.20 38.70 11.65
N ASP A 284 -1.09 40.02 11.48
CA ASP A 284 -0.74 40.93 12.56
C ASP A 284 -1.98 41.54 13.23
N ASN A 285 -1.73 42.27 14.32
CA ASN A 285 -2.77 43.02 15.04
C ASN A 285 -3.36 44.19 14.21
N ASN A 286 -2.71 44.54 13.09
CA ASN A 286 -3.17 45.58 12.16
C ASN A 286 -3.99 45.01 10.99
N ASN A 287 -4.37 43.72 11.09
CA ASN A 287 -5.20 43.03 10.12
C ASN A 287 -4.54 42.86 8.74
N SER A 288 -3.21 42.91 8.67
CA SER A 288 -2.46 42.55 7.46
C SER A 288 -2.78 41.10 7.08
N PRO A 289 -3.13 40.81 5.82
CA PRO A 289 -3.47 39.46 5.40
C PRO A 289 -2.35 38.48 5.68
N ARG A 290 -2.77 37.27 6.06
CA ARG A 290 -1.87 36.13 6.24
C ARG A 290 -1.25 35.75 4.90
N VAL A 291 0.05 35.49 4.92
CA VAL A 291 0.79 35.01 3.73
C VAL A 291 1.38 33.67 4.07
N GLU A 292 1.18 32.66 3.24
CA GLU A 292 1.78 31.33 3.44
C GLU A 292 3.15 31.23 2.77
N GLY A 293 3.90 30.18 3.12
CA GLY A 293 5.21 29.91 2.54
C GLY A 293 5.13 29.63 1.03
N PRO A 294 6.11 30.06 0.22
CA PRO A 294 6.03 29.91 -1.23
C PRO A 294 5.97 28.45 -1.70
N ASN A 295 5.19 28.19 -2.74
CA ASN A 295 5.01 26.86 -3.34
C ASN A 295 5.61 26.70 -4.74
N ASN A 296 6.35 27.69 -5.23
CA ASN A 296 7.01 27.65 -6.53
C ASN A 296 8.33 28.42 -6.46
N GLN A 297 9.21 28.15 -7.42
CA GLN A 297 10.55 28.73 -7.48
C GLN A 297 10.54 30.25 -7.48
N VAL A 298 9.73 30.86 -8.36
CA VAL A 298 9.67 32.31 -8.53
C VAL A 298 9.26 33.01 -7.23
N ALA A 299 8.25 32.47 -6.53
CA ALA A 299 7.82 33.03 -5.25
C ALA A 299 8.85 32.76 -4.14
N CYS A 300 9.56 31.63 -4.18
CA CYS A 300 10.60 31.32 -3.20
C CYS A 300 11.78 32.28 -3.28
N GLU A 301 12.32 32.50 -4.48
CA GLU A 301 13.49 33.33 -4.71
C GLU A 301 13.22 34.82 -4.46
N LYS A 302 11.95 35.25 -4.51
CA LYS A 302 11.54 36.59 -4.07
C LYS A 302 11.66 36.79 -2.56
N GLY A 303 11.64 35.73 -1.75
CA GLY A 303 11.63 35.80 -0.29
C GLY A 303 10.33 36.39 0.29
N ILE A 304 10.31 36.57 1.61
CA ILE A 304 9.19 37.13 2.36
C ILE A 304 9.69 38.33 3.18
N THR A 305 8.90 39.40 3.24
CA THR A 305 9.14 40.52 4.17
C THR A 305 8.12 40.45 5.29
N ASP A 306 8.58 40.39 6.54
CA ASP A 306 7.75 40.34 7.74
C ASP A 306 7.11 41.70 8.06
N ASN A 307 6.20 41.71 9.05
CA ASN A 307 5.46 42.92 9.44
C ASN A 307 6.35 44.01 10.05
N ASP A 308 7.52 43.63 10.59
CA ASP A 308 8.54 44.54 11.11
C ASP A 308 9.48 45.07 10.02
N GLY A 309 9.27 44.69 8.76
CA GLY A 309 10.14 45.03 7.62
C GLY A 309 11.35 44.11 7.46
N THR A 310 11.50 43.08 8.30
CA THR A 310 12.60 42.11 8.18
C THR A 310 12.44 41.27 6.91
N PHE A 311 13.46 41.26 6.05
CA PHE A 311 13.49 40.43 4.85
C PHE A 311 14.05 39.04 5.17
N ARG A 312 13.28 38.00 4.85
CA ARG A 312 13.67 36.58 4.93
C ARG A 312 13.87 36.01 3.52
N PRO A 313 15.12 35.75 3.11
CA PRO A 313 15.40 35.20 1.79
C PRO A 313 14.97 33.73 1.69
N GLY A 314 14.35 33.37 0.57
CA GLY A 314 14.13 31.97 0.19
C GLY A 314 15.23 31.45 -0.72
N LYS A 315 15.41 30.12 -0.72
CA LYS A 315 16.29 29.39 -1.62
C LYS A 315 15.54 28.20 -2.18
N TRP A 316 15.37 28.17 -3.50
CA TRP A 316 14.80 27.01 -4.16
C TRP A 316 15.84 25.89 -4.21
N ILE A 317 15.46 24.71 -3.74
CA ILE A 317 16.32 23.52 -3.72
C ILE A 317 15.61 22.42 -4.51
N GLU A 318 16.26 21.97 -5.57
CA GLU A 318 15.84 20.79 -6.31
C GLU A 318 16.02 19.54 -5.43
N GLY A 319 15.00 18.68 -5.39
CA GLY A 319 14.97 17.46 -4.59
C GLY A 319 15.72 16.30 -5.22
N GLY A 320 16.04 16.40 -6.51
CA GLY A 320 16.55 15.32 -7.35
C GLY A 320 15.42 14.41 -7.84
N SER A 321 15.62 13.87 -9.04
CA SER A 321 14.97 12.61 -9.42
C SER A 321 15.53 11.46 -8.59
N TRP A 322 14.77 10.38 -8.47
CA TRP A 322 15.29 9.15 -7.85
C TRP A 322 16.31 8.41 -8.72
N ASP A 323 16.55 8.89 -9.95
CA ASP A 323 17.43 8.29 -10.95
C ASP A 323 17.16 6.79 -11.15
N THR A 324 15.87 6.45 -11.17
CA THR A 324 15.35 5.08 -11.30
C THR A 324 14.34 5.00 -12.44
N TRP A 325 13.83 3.80 -12.69
CA TRP A 325 12.89 3.57 -13.78
C TRP A 325 11.58 4.35 -13.57
N PRO A 326 10.98 4.89 -14.64
CA PRO A 326 9.63 5.44 -14.55
C PRO A 326 8.65 4.34 -14.11
N PRO A 327 7.52 4.67 -13.47
CA PRO A 327 6.55 3.68 -13.04
C PRO A 327 6.02 2.88 -14.22
N ASP A 328 5.73 1.61 -13.99
CA ASP A 328 4.89 0.85 -14.91
C ASP A 328 3.54 1.56 -15.03
N CYS A 329 2.97 1.60 -16.22
CA CYS A 329 1.63 2.14 -16.39
C CYS A 329 0.81 1.20 -17.26
N GLU A 330 -0.29 0.74 -16.67
CA GLU A 330 -0.94 -0.50 -17.02
C GLU A 330 -2.45 -0.37 -16.91
N LYS A 331 -3.17 -1.01 -17.83
CA LYS A 331 -4.63 -1.06 -17.78
C LYS A 331 -5.10 -1.81 -16.54
N ALA A 332 -6.10 -1.30 -15.84
CA ALA A 332 -6.65 -1.97 -14.67
C ALA A 332 -7.41 -3.26 -15.06
N PRO A 333 -7.27 -4.35 -14.27
CA PRO A 333 -8.13 -5.52 -14.40
C PRO A 333 -9.61 -5.13 -14.23
N PHE A 334 -10.51 -5.85 -14.89
CA PHE A 334 -11.93 -5.62 -14.70
C PHE A 334 -12.40 -6.23 -13.38
N SER A 335 -12.91 -5.42 -12.46
CA SER A 335 -13.55 -5.85 -11.23
C SER A 335 -14.95 -5.25 -11.17
N ARG A 336 -15.96 -6.06 -10.88
CA ARG A 336 -17.34 -5.58 -10.76
C ARG A 336 -17.57 -4.89 -9.41
N ASP A 337 -18.40 -3.85 -9.43
CA ASP A 337 -19.04 -3.29 -8.24
C ASP A 337 -19.53 -4.36 -7.24
N ASN A 338 -19.24 -4.08 -5.96
CA ASN A 338 -19.66 -4.85 -4.80
C ASN A 338 -19.29 -6.34 -4.87
N HIS A 339 -18.13 -6.68 -5.47
CA HIS A 339 -17.77 -8.07 -5.71
C HIS A 339 -16.43 -8.55 -5.12
N LEU A 340 -15.75 -7.73 -4.30
CA LEU A 340 -14.73 -8.04 -3.27
C LEU A 340 -13.83 -9.31 -3.40
N GLY A 341 -13.48 -9.77 -4.59
CA GLY A 341 -12.69 -11.00 -4.71
C GLY A 341 -12.28 -11.45 -6.10
N ASN A 342 -13.02 -11.08 -7.14
CA ASN A 342 -12.74 -11.54 -8.50
C ASN A 342 -12.58 -10.36 -9.46
N ALA A 343 -11.38 -10.24 -10.00
CA ALA A 343 -11.05 -9.46 -11.17
C ALA A 343 -10.78 -10.39 -12.35
N ALA A 344 -11.23 -9.97 -13.54
CA ALA A 344 -10.90 -10.63 -14.80
C ALA A 344 -9.59 -10.05 -15.35
N ASP A 345 -8.78 -10.94 -15.92
CA ASP A 345 -7.45 -10.62 -16.45
C ASP A 345 -7.45 -9.49 -17.49
N ARG A 346 -6.31 -8.80 -17.59
CA ARG A 346 -6.13 -7.52 -18.30
C ARG A 346 -6.31 -7.61 -19.81
N ASP A 347 -6.15 -8.78 -20.42
CA ASP A 347 -6.30 -8.99 -21.87
C ASP A 347 -6.99 -10.34 -22.16
N VAL A 348 -8.30 -10.32 -22.43
CA VAL A 348 -8.98 -11.49 -23.02
C VAL A 348 -9.95 -11.03 -24.10
N TRP A 349 -9.38 -10.58 -25.22
CA TRP A 349 -9.85 -10.94 -26.56
C TRP A 349 -8.60 -11.23 -27.40
N HIS A 350 -8.53 -12.45 -27.95
CA HIS A 350 -7.44 -13.03 -28.75
C HIS A 350 -6.24 -13.61 -27.99
N GLU A 351 -6.35 -14.87 -27.57
CA GLU A 351 -5.64 -15.98 -28.21
C GLU A 351 -6.07 -17.32 -27.59
N SER A 352 -6.15 -18.33 -28.43
CA SER A 352 -6.73 -19.65 -28.19
C SER A 352 -6.12 -20.37 -26.98
N GLY A 353 -6.92 -20.61 -25.94
CA GLY A 353 -6.64 -21.65 -24.93
C GLY A 353 -5.95 -21.22 -23.62
N GLY A 354 -5.76 -19.92 -23.36
CA GLY A 354 -5.30 -19.44 -22.06
C GLY A 354 -6.34 -19.65 -20.95
N THR A 355 -5.99 -20.32 -19.86
CA THR A 355 -6.85 -20.45 -18.67
C THR A 355 -7.12 -19.07 -18.08
N ARG A 356 -8.39 -18.64 -18.07
CA ARG A 356 -8.85 -17.41 -17.39
C ARG A 356 -8.47 -17.50 -15.91
N HIS A 357 -7.52 -16.68 -15.46
CA HIS A 357 -7.31 -16.51 -14.03
C HIS A 357 -8.38 -15.56 -13.50
N VAL A 358 -9.22 -16.05 -12.60
CA VAL A 358 -10.21 -15.26 -11.85
C VAL A 358 -9.74 -15.27 -10.40
N GLY A 359 -9.35 -14.10 -9.89
CA GLY A 359 -8.80 -13.94 -8.55
C GLY A 359 -8.79 -12.49 -8.12
N ALA A 360 -8.16 -12.17 -6.98
CA ALA A 360 -8.00 -10.78 -6.56
C ALA A 360 -7.19 -9.99 -7.61
N ASN A 361 -7.34 -8.66 -7.64
CA ASN A 361 -6.47 -7.84 -8.47
C ASN A 361 -5.02 -8.12 -8.09
N ARG A 362 -4.15 -8.24 -9.09
CA ARG A 362 -2.75 -8.57 -8.88
C ARG A 362 -1.84 -7.72 -9.75
N TYR A 363 -0.71 -7.33 -9.20
CA TYR A 363 0.42 -6.74 -9.93
C TYR A 363 1.72 -7.37 -9.44
N ARG A 364 2.59 -7.78 -10.37
CA ARG A 364 3.86 -8.42 -10.02
C ARG A 364 4.97 -7.38 -9.92
N TRP A 365 5.31 -7.01 -8.71
CA TRP A 365 6.40 -6.06 -8.45
C TRP A 365 7.75 -6.76 -8.49
N LYS A 366 8.70 -6.22 -9.27
CA LYS A 366 10.11 -6.58 -9.16
C LYS A 366 10.78 -5.67 -8.13
N VAL A 367 11.19 -6.24 -7.00
CA VAL A 367 11.74 -5.49 -5.87
C VAL A 367 13.04 -4.78 -6.29
N PRO A 368 13.16 -3.46 -6.11
CA PRO A 368 14.33 -2.69 -6.57
C PRO A 368 15.51 -2.78 -5.59
N ASP A 369 16.67 -2.27 -6.02
CA ASP A 369 17.92 -2.20 -5.25
C ASP A 369 18.42 -0.76 -4.99
N ASP A 370 17.67 0.23 -5.45
CA ASP A 370 17.98 1.66 -5.35
C ASP A 370 18.11 2.15 -3.90
N ALA A 371 17.22 1.76 -3.00
CA ALA A 371 17.34 2.10 -1.57
C ALA A 371 18.60 1.49 -0.93
N LEU A 372 18.96 0.26 -1.32
CA LEU A 372 20.18 -0.40 -0.84
C LEU A 372 21.43 0.36 -1.32
N LYS A 373 21.45 0.75 -2.60
CA LYS A 373 22.53 1.56 -3.20
C LYS A 373 22.65 2.92 -2.54
N ALA A 374 21.54 3.62 -2.34
CA ALA A 374 21.50 4.95 -1.72
C ALA A 374 22.05 4.92 -0.28
N LEU A 375 21.74 3.87 0.48
CA LEU A 375 22.22 3.70 1.86
C LEU A 375 23.65 3.13 1.95
N GLY A 376 24.13 2.46 0.90
CA GLY A 376 25.36 1.66 0.96
C GLY A 376 25.25 0.48 1.94
N LYS A 377 24.06 -0.08 2.13
CA LYS A 377 23.76 -1.18 3.08
C LYS A 377 23.26 -2.43 2.38
N ASP A 378 23.35 -3.58 3.05
CA ASP A 378 22.83 -4.86 2.56
C ASP A 378 21.36 -5.11 2.94
N GLU A 379 20.76 -4.22 3.74
CA GLU A 379 19.33 -4.22 4.07
C GLU A 379 18.79 -2.79 4.18
N ALA A 380 17.52 -2.62 3.83
CA ALA A 380 16.77 -1.37 3.99
C ALA A 380 15.36 -1.67 4.52
N THR A 381 14.92 -0.94 5.55
CA THR A 381 13.54 -1.02 6.05
C THR A 381 12.64 -0.15 5.17
N CYS A 382 11.51 -0.71 4.73
CA CYS A 382 10.61 -0.10 3.75
C CYS A 382 9.14 -0.30 4.09
N VAL A 383 8.29 0.51 3.45
CA VAL A 383 6.83 0.38 3.44
C VAL A 383 6.32 0.50 2.01
N LEU A 384 5.24 -0.22 1.70
CA LEU A 384 4.52 -0.14 0.43
C LEU A 384 3.20 0.57 0.69
N ARG A 385 2.78 1.45 -0.21
CA ARG A 385 1.43 2.02 -0.22
C ARG A 385 0.74 1.81 -1.55
N ILE A 386 -0.58 1.66 -1.48
CA ILE A 386 -1.48 1.77 -2.62
C ILE A 386 -2.39 2.97 -2.37
N ARG A 387 -2.26 4.00 -3.20
CA ARG A 387 -3.21 5.11 -3.27
C ARG A 387 -4.25 4.79 -4.32
N TYR A 388 -5.48 5.19 -4.10
CA TYR A 388 -6.54 4.89 -5.03
C TYR A 388 -7.56 6.01 -5.10
N ASN A 389 -8.06 6.23 -6.31
CA ASN A 389 -9.21 7.07 -6.59
C ASN A 389 -10.18 6.25 -7.42
N ILE A 390 -11.35 5.96 -6.88
CA ILE A 390 -12.45 5.37 -7.62
C ILE A 390 -13.62 6.35 -7.57
N SER A 391 -14.02 6.83 -8.74
CA SER A 391 -15.00 7.91 -8.86
C SER A 391 -16.06 7.59 -9.89
N THR A 392 -17.22 8.24 -9.81
CA THR A 392 -18.25 8.11 -10.86
C THR A 392 -17.70 8.50 -12.24
N ALA A 393 -18.12 7.79 -13.27
CA ALA A 393 -17.84 8.10 -14.67
C ALA A 393 -18.74 9.22 -15.22
N ASP A 394 -19.66 9.77 -14.41
CA ASP A 394 -20.49 10.92 -14.80
C ASP A 394 -19.64 12.14 -15.19
N PHE A 395 -18.44 12.28 -14.60
CA PHE A 395 -17.46 13.30 -14.97
C PHE A 395 -16.11 12.65 -15.32
N ASP A 396 -15.42 13.26 -16.26
CA ASP A 396 -14.04 12.97 -16.60
C ASP A 396 -13.14 13.99 -15.90
N GLY A 397 -12.18 13.55 -15.09
CA GLY A 397 -11.21 14.44 -14.45
C GLY A 397 -10.37 15.25 -15.44
N TRP A 398 -10.27 14.79 -16.68
CA TRP A 398 -9.54 15.45 -17.76
C TRP A 398 -10.42 16.28 -18.70
N LYS A 399 -11.74 16.18 -18.62
CA LYS A 399 -12.68 16.84 -19.55
C LYS A 399 -13.95 17.42 -18.92
N GLY A 400 -14.17 17.32 -17.60
CA GLY A 400 -15.40 17.81 -16.96
C GLY A 400 -16.60 16.85 -17.13
N PHE A 401 -17.84 17.36 -17.14
CA PHE A 401 -19.03 16.50 -17.24
C PHE A 401 -19.30 16.03 -18.67
N LEU A 402 -19.58 14.74 -18.83
CA LEU A 402 -20.02 14.18 -20.11
C LEU A 402 -21.46 14.66 -20.41
N ASN A 403 -21.72 15.11 -21.65
CA ASN A 403 -23.03 15.55 -22.18
C ASN A 403 -23.55 16.95 -21.80
N ARG A 404 -22.78 17.79 -21.10
CA ARG A 404 -23.00 19.25 -21.16
C ARG A 404 -22.27 19.77 -22.40
N GLY A 405 -22.99 20.39 -23.34
CA GLY A 405 -22.49 20.82 -24.65
C GLY A 405 -21.35 21.87 -24.67
N SER A 406 -20.54 21.98 -23.61
CA SER A 406 -19.36 22.85 -23.55
C SER A 406 -18.25 22.40 -22.58
N SER A 407 -18.16 21.16 -22.11
CA SER A 407 -17.01 20.74 -21.28
C SER A 407 -16.26 19.57 -21.90
N ASP A 408 -15.36 19.89 -22.83
CA ASP A 408 -14.16 19.08 -23.15
C ASP A 408 -12.95 19.56 -22.32
N ASP A 409 -13.14 20.57 -21.46
CA ASP A 409 -12.06 21.23 -20.73
C ASP A 409 -11.63 20.45 -19.50
N ALA A 410 -10.31 20.41 -19.29
CA ALA A 410 -9.74 19.83 -18.08
C ALA A 410 -10.23 20.53 -16.81
N VAL A 411 -10.47 19.71 -15.79
CA VAL A 411 -10.92 20.15 -14.48
C VAL A 411 -9.73 20.80 -13.76
N THR A 412 -9.64 22.12 -13.86
CA THR A 412 -8.52 22.94 -13.34
C THR A 412 -9.01 24.05 -12.40
N SER A 413 -8.10 24.78 -11.78
CA SER A 413 -8.46 25.90 -10.89
C SER A 413 -9.26 27.03 -11.53
N VAL A 414 -9.24 27.14 -12.87
CA VAL A 414 -10.07 28.10 -13.62
C VAL A 414 -11.56 27.87 -13.31
N TYR A 415 -11.92 26.62 -13.02
CA TYR A 415 -13.29 26.20 -12.72
C TYR A 415 -13.50 25.95 -11.23
N ASN A 416 -13.07 26.85 -10.36
CA ASN A 416 -13.36 26.73 -8.92
C ASN A 416 -14.51 27.68 -8.51
N ASN A 417 -15.12 27.40 -7.35
CA ASN A 417 -16.19 28.21 -6.76
C ASN A 417 -17.43 28.34 -7.66
N GLY A 418 -17.88 29.56 -7.95
CA GLY A 418 -19.07 29.83 -8.77
C GLY A 418 -19.01 29.21 -10.17
N ASP A 419 -17.79 29.07 -10.69
CA ASP A 419 -17.49 28.56 -12.04
C ASP A 419 -17.18 27.05 -12.06
N ALA A 420 -17.43 26.35 -10.94
CA ALA A 420 -17.21 24.91 -10.86
C ALA A 420 -17.98 24.14 -11.96
N LEU A 421 -17.22 23.37 -12.75
CA LEU A 421 -17.79 22.43 -13.72
C LEU A 421 -18.64 21.38 -12.99
N VAL A 422 -18.15 20.89 -11.84
CA VAL A 422 -18.88 19.96 -10.96
C VAL A 422 -19.50 20.71 -9.78
N LYS A 423 -20.83 20.72 -9.70
CA LYS A 423 -21.62 21.36 -8.63
C LYS A 423 -22.34 20.34 -7.77
N ASN A 424 -22.65 20.72 -6.54
CA ASN A 424 -23.48 19.91 -5.63
C ASN A 424 -24.94 20.01 -6.06
N ASN A 425 -25.56 18.87 -6.31
CA ASN A 425 -26.94 18.71 -6.78
C ASN A 425 -27.40 19.73 -7.85
N PRO A 426 -26.82 19.75 -9.06
CA PRO A 426 -27.20 20.71 -10.09
C PRO A 426 -28.60 20.40 -10.63
N ASP A 427 -29.41 21.45 -10.72
CA ASP A 427 -30.71 21.43 -11.40
C ASP A 427 -30.57 21.93 -12.83
N GLY A 428 -31.21 21.26 -13.80
CA GLY A 428 -31.17 21.68 -15.19
C GLY A 428 -32.06 20.86 -16.13
N ASP A 429 -32.21 21.34 -17.36
CA ASP A 429 -32.81 20.58 -18.45
C ASP A 429 -31.76 19.69 -19.12
N PHE A 430 -31.47 18.55 -18.50
CA PHE A 430 -30.45 17.61 -18.99
C PHE A 430 -30.90 16.80 -20.21
N ILE A 431 -32.18 16.86 -20.59
CA ILE A 431 -32.77 16.05 -21.66
C ILE A 431 -33.25 16.93 -22.84
N GLY A 432 -33.22 18.26 -22.69
CA GLY A 432 -33.62 19.21 -23.74
C GLY A 432 -35.15 19.40 -23.85
N PHE A 433 -35.90 19.08 -22.79
CA PHE A 433 -37.36 19.21 -22.76
C PHE A 433 -37.84 20.66 -22.92
N GLN A 434 -37.05 21.65 -22.52
CA GLN A 434 -37.36 23.07 -22.69
C GLN A 434 -37.24 23.54 -24.15
N GLN A 435 -36.43 22.85 -24.98
CA GLN A 435 -36.26 23.20 -26.40
C GLN A 435 -37.21 22.44 -27.33
N SER A 436 -37.74 21.28 -26.91
CA SER A 436 -38.73 20.56 -27.70
C SER A 436 -40.14 21.13 -27.48
N ARG A 437 -40.75 21.72 -28.51
CA ARG A 437 -42.15 22.21 -28.51
C ARG A 437 -43.22 21.12 -28.31
N ALA A 438 -42.82 19.88 -28.02
CA ALA A 438 -43.70 18.77 -27.73
C ALA A 438 -43.51 18.37 -26.26
N THR A 439 -44.34 18.94 -25.38
CA THR A 439 -44.52 18.45 -24.01
C THR A 439 -45.07 17.03 -24.04
N VAL A 440 -44.20 16.02 -24.21
CA VAL A 440 -44.60 14.60 -24.11
C VAL A 440 -44.96 14.24 -22.65
N LEU A 441 -44.52 15.03 -21.66
CA LEU A 441 -44.79 14.81 -20.23
C LEU A 441 -45.30 16.06 -19.47
N GLY A 442 -45.57 17.18 -20.14
CA GLY A 442 -46.23 18.35 -19.53
C GLY A 442 -45.45 19.13 -18.45
N THR A 443 -44.26 18.72 -18.06
CA THR A 443 -43.47 19.40 -17.03
C THR A 443 -42.21 20.02 -17.64
N GLY A 444 -42.20 21.34 -17.85
CA GLY A 444 -40.99 22.13 -18.10
C GLY A 444 -40.06 22.24 -16.86
N SER A 445 -40.13 21.26 -15.97
CA SER A 445 -39.46 21.27 -14.67
C SER A 445 -38.01 20.81 -14.84
N PRO A 446 -37.04 21.54 -14.28
CA PRO A 446 -35.65 21.08 -14.26
C PRO A 446 -35.56 19.76 -13.49
N LEU A 447 -34.72 18.85 -13.96
CA LEU A 447 -34.33 17.65 -13.21
C LEU A 447 -33.14 17.99 -12.32
N ALA A 448 -33.05 17.33 -11.17
CA ALA A 448 -31.92 17.44 -10.25
C ALA A 448 -31.03 16.20 -10.39
N LEU A 449 -29.71 16.38 -10.56
CA LEU A 449 -28.76 15.29 -10.35
C LEU A 449 -28.42 15.20 -8.86
N ASN A 450 -28.25 13.99 -8.33
CA ASN A 450 -27.83 13.78 -6.94
C ASN A 450 -26.31 13.68 -6.85
N THR A 451 -25.59 14.78 -7.14
CA THR A 451 -24.13 14.83 -7.09
C THR A 451 -23.65 15.47 -5.80
N ASN A 452 -22.62 14.88 -5.18
CA ASN A 452 -21.97 15.44 -4.01
C ASN A 452 -20.49 15.74 -4.30
N THR A 453 -20.15 17.03 -4.43
CA THR A 453 -18.78 17.50 -4.68
C THR A 453 -17.82 17.16 -3.54
N ALA A 454 -18.31 16.74 -2.36
CA ALA A 454 -17.48 16.22 -1.28
C ALA A 454 -17.19 14.70 -1.41
N GLN A 455 -17.89 13.97 -2.29
CA GLN A 455 -17.77 12.51 -2.41
C GLN A 455 -17.16 12.06 -3.75
N ILE A 456 -17.11 12.95 -4.72
CA ILE A 456 -16.49 12.72 -6.03
C ILE A 456 -14.96 12.83 -5.90
N GLY A 457 -14.17 12.11 -6.72
CA GLY A 457 -12.74 12.38 -6.91
C GLY A 457 -11.92 12.31 -5.64
N ARG A 458 -12.23 11.35 -4.76
CA ARG A 458 -11.54 11.19 -3.47
C ARG A 458 -10.35 10.24 -3.62
N VAL A 459 -9.26 10.55 -2.92
CA VAL A 459 -8.08 9.71 -2.85
C VAL A 459 -7.88 9.22 -1.43
N PHE A 460 -7.72 7.92 -1.29
CA PHE A 460 -7.39 7.28 -0.03
C PHE A 460 -6.23 6.33 -0.23
N GLU A 461 -5.70 5.80 0.87
CA GLU A 461 -4.62 4.83 0.79
C GLU A 461 -4.74 3.68 1.79
N ASP A 462 -4.06 2.59 1.45
CA ASP A 462 -3.66 1.54 2.41
C ASP A 462 -2.14 1.34 2.29
N ARG A 463 -1.52 1.02 3.42
CA ARG A 463 -0.07 0.84 3.51
C ARG A 463 0.25 -0.47 4.18
N SER A 464 1.24 -1.19 3.68
CA SER A 464 1.73 -2.40 4.33
C SER A 464 2.28 -2.09 5.73
N HIS A 465 2.46 -3.13 6.54
CA HIS A 465 3.43 -3.05 7.64
C HIS A 465 4.85 -2.91 7.10
N THR A 466 5.79 -2.50 7.96
CA THR A 466 7.20 -2.41 7.56
C THR A 466 7.76 -3.79 7.18
N PHE A 467 8.57 -3.81 6.12
CA PHE A 467 9.29 -4.98 5.63
C PHE A 467 10.74 -4.58 5.32
N LYS A 468 11.61 -5.54 5.04
CA LYS A 468 12.99 -5.30 4.64
C LYS A 468 13.21 -5.68 3.18
N ILE A 469 13.84 -4.79 2.43
CA ILE A 469 14.52 -5.16 1.20
C ILE A 469 15.93 -5.63 1.59
N MET A 470 16.32 -6.80 1.09
CA MET A 470 17.61 -7.45 1.37
C MET A 470 18.43 -7.51 0.08
N LYS A 471 19.74 -7.30 0.20
CA LYS A 471 20.65 -7.55 -0.91
C LYS A 471 20.61 -9.02 -1.32
N ARG A 472 20.72 -9.25 -2.62
CA ARG A 472 20.71 -10.60 -3.17
C ARG A 472 21.99 -11.34 -2.76
N PRO A 473 21.93 -12.64 -2.46
CA PRO A 473 23.13 -13.44 -2.28
C PRO A 473 24.03 -13.35 -3.52
N SER A 474 25.31 -13.04 -3.31
CA SER A 474 26.30 -12.88 -4.39
C SER A 474 26.71 -14.22 -5.05
N GLY A 475 26.42 -15.34 -4.40
CA GLY A 475 26.73 -16.69 -4.90
C GLY A 475 25.76 -17.75 -4.39
N GLY A 476 25.95 -18.99 -4.83
CA GLY A 476 25.05 -20.10 -4.56
C GLY A 476 23.91 -20.22 -5.56
N ARG A 477 23.05 -21.23 -5.40
CA ARG A 477 22.00 -21.59 -6.38
C ARG A 477 20.96 -20.49 -6.60
N CYS A 478 20.76 -19.62 -5.61
CA CYS A 478 19.82 -18.49 -5.69
C CYS A 478 20.52 -17.14 -5.93
N GLY A 479 21.82 -17.13 -6.24
CA GLY A 479 22.52 -15.95 -6.75
C GLY A 479 22.07 -15.63 -8.18
N TRP A 480 22.72 -14.66 -8.82
CA TRP A 480 22.51 -14.43 -10.26
C TRP A 480 22.95 -15.65 -11.08
N PRO A 481 22.21 -16.06 -12.13
CA PRO A 481 21.07 -15.40 -12.78
C PRO A 481 19.67 -15.92 -12.36
N ALA A 482 19.55 -16.68 -11.27
CA ALA A 482 18.27 -17.29 -10.87
C ALA A 482 17.16 -16.22 -10.69
N ARG A 483 15.89 -16.53 -10.96
CA ARG A 483 14.80 -15.66 -10.48
C ARG A 483 14.40 -16.07 -9.08
N ILE A 484 13.96 -15.11 -8.28
CA ILE A 484 13.44 -15.38 -6.93
C ILE A 484 11.96 -14.99 -6.93
N PHE A 485 11.09 -15.92 -6.58
CA PHE A 485 9.65 -15.68 -6.43
C PHE A 485 9.26 -15.74 -4.96
N ASN A 486 8.59 -14.69 -4.46
CA ASN A 486 8.11 -14.67 -3.08
C ASN A 486 6.74 -15.33 -3.00
N VAL A 487 6.60 -16.32 -2.10
CA VAL A 487 5.33 -16.96 -1.77
C VAL A 487 4.97 -16.63 -0.34
N GLY A 488 3.90 -15.86 -0.17
CA GLY A 488 3.37 -15.44 1.12
C GLY A 488 1.94 -15.87 1.36
N VAL A 489 1.29 -15.19 2.29
CA VAL A 489 -0.06 -15.51 2.76
C VAL A 489 -0.90 -14.25 2.89
N ARG A 490 -2.06 -14.25 2.25
CA ARG A 490 -3.11 -13.24 2.43
C ARG A 490 -4.16 -13.71 3.43
N GLY A 491 -5.11 -12.82 3.75
CA GLY A 491 -6.31 -13.16 4.50
C GLY A 491 -6.08 -13.45 5.99
N ARG A 492 -7.16 -13.76 6.70
CA ARG A 492 -7.18 -14.00 8.15
C ARG A 492 -8.09 -15.18 8.55
N ARG A 493 -8.08 -15.54 9.84
CA ARG A 493 -8.72 -16.74 10.38
C ARG A 493 -10.18 -16.43 10.63
N GLY A 494 -11.06 -17.20 9.99
CA GLY A 494 -12.50 -17.19 10.15
C GLY A 494 -13.17 -17.63 8.85
N ASN A 495 -14.51 -17.65 8.85
CA ASN A 495 -15.27 -17.70 7.59
C ASN A 495 -15.40 -16.29 6.97
N ILE A 496 -15.81 -16.20 5.70
CA ILE A 496 -15.94 -14.93 4.97
C ILE A 496 -16.63 -13.82 5.77
N VAL A 497 -17.74 -14.11 6.46
CA VAL A 497 -18.50 -13.11 7.23
C VAL A 497 -17.71 -12.62 8.45
N GLN A 498 -17.02 -13.54 9.14
CA GLN A 498 -16.20 -13.21 10.30
C GLN A 498 -14.95 -12.44 9.93
N VAL A 499 -14.38 -12.71 8.74
CA VAL A 499 -13.12 -12.12 8.31
C VAL A 499 -13.30 -10.83 7.51
N TYR A 500 -14.51 -10.60 7.01
CA TYR A 500 -14.90 -9.39 6.31
C TYR A 500 -14.47 -8.10 7.05
N PRO A 501 -13.98 -7.08 6.32
CA PRO A 501 -13.79 -7.00 4.87
C PRO A 501 -12.45 -7.57 4.35
N SER A 502 -11.67 -8.26 5.19
CA SER A 502 -10.57 -9.10 4.71
C SER A 502 -11.11 -10.39 4.08
N VAL A 503 -10.21 -11.23 3.56
CA VAL A 503 -10.54 -12.55 2.97
C VAL A 503 -10.06 -13.70 3.86
N GLU A 504 -10.51 -14.93 3.60
CA GLU A 504 -9.93 -16.12 4.23
C GLU A 504 -8.46 -16.31 3.82
N TYR A 505 -7.70 -17.07 4.61
CA TYR A 505 -6.31 -17.36 4.24
C TYR A 505 -6.19 -18.06 2.92
N ASP A 506 -5.23 -17.59 2.12
CA ASP A 506 -4.73 -18.32 0.98
C ASP A 506 -3.24 -18.03 0.78
N PHE A 507 -2.54 -18.88 0.02
CA PHE A 507 -1.19 -18.60 -0.43
C PHE A 507 -1.19 -17.57 -1.57
N VAL A 508 -0.18 -16.71 -1.62
CA VAL A 508 0.00 -15.72 -2.68
C VAL A 508 1.40 -15.83 -3.26
N PRO A 509 1.55 -16.15 -4.56
CA PRO A 509 0.50 -16.70 -5.42
C PRO A 509 0.07 -18.12 -4.99
N ASN A 510 -1.17 -18.49 -5.25
CA ASN A 510 -1.66 -19.87 -5.07
C ASN A 510 -1.31 -20.80 -6.25
N GLN A 511 -0.87 -20.23 -7.37
CA GLN A 511 -0.28 -20.97 -8.49
C GLN A 511 0.93 -20.19 -9.00
N LEU A 512 2.11 -20.77 -8.87
CA LEU A 512 3.36 -20.21 -9.37
C LEU A 512 3.86 -21.05 -10.54
N HIS A 513 4.22 -20.39 -11.64
CA HIS A 513 4.98 -21.00 -12.72
C HIS A 513 6.42 -20.50 -12.65
N ALA A 514 7.36 -21.43 -12.56
CA ALA A 514 8.79 -21.16 -12.48
C ALA A 514 9.54 -22.14 -13.39
N TYR A 515 10.84 -21.93 -13.55
CA TYR A 515 11.72 -22.82 -14.31
C TYR A 515 12.77 -23.44 -13.39
N GLU A 516 13.39 -24.53 -13.81
CA GLU A 516 14.50 -25.14 -13.07
C GLU A 516 15.61 -24.10 -12.81
N GLY A 517 16.23 -24.13 -11.64
CA GLY A 517 17.23 -23.15 -11.24
C GLY A 517 16.67 -21.80 -10.76
N ASP A 518 15.37 -21.54 -10.87
CA ASP A 518 14.73 -20.46 -10.11
C ASP A 518 14.67 -20.82 -8.62
N CYS A 519 14.41 -19.83 -7.78
CA CYS A 519 14.24 -20.00 -6.34
C CYS A 519 12.91 -19.45 -5.86
N VAL A 520 12.42 -20.02 -4.77
CA VAL A 520 11.21 -19.58 -4.07
C VAL A 520 11.58 -19.15 -2.66
N HIS A 521 11.02 -18.02 -2.23
CA HIS A 521 11.12 -17.52 -0.88
C HIS A 521 9.77 -17.65 -0.18
N PHE A 522 9.62 -18.67 0.67
CA PHE A 522 8.42 -18.85 1.48
C PHE A 522 8.51 -18.03 2.75
N GLN A 523 7.57 -17.12 2.97
CA GLN A 523 7.56 -16.28 4.16
C GLN A 523 6.17 -15.74 4.46
N TRP A 524 5.79 -15.68 5.74
CA TRP A 524 4.56 -15.04 6.15
C TRP A 524 4.59 -14.58 7.60
N THR A 525 3.69 -13.64 7.89
CA THR A 525 3.32 -13.28 9.25
C THR A 525 1.90 -13.76 9.54
N GLY A 526 1.67 -14.15 10.78
CA GLY A 526 0.40 -14.43 11.41
C GLY A 526 0.20 -13.52 12.62
N SER A 527 -0.79 -13.83 13.46
CA SER A 527 -1.21 -12.93 14.55
C SER A 527 -1.78 -13.70 15.74
N ASP A 528 -1.54 -13.21 16.96
CA ASP A 528 -2.22 -13.71 18.17
C ASP A 528 -3.35 -12.80 18.65
N ALA A 529 -3.74 -11.81 17.85
CA ALA A 529 -4.88 -10.96 18.13
C ALA A 529 -5.95 -11.28 17.12
N ASN A 530 -6.45 -12.50 16.94
CA ASN A 530 -7.67 -12.67 16.14
C ASN A 530 -8.92 -12.53 17.04
N SER A 531 -10.07 -12.22 16.46
CA SER A 531 -11.32 -12.10 17.23
C SER A 531 -11.70 -13.45 17.86
N ALA A 532 -12.18 -13.41 19.11
CA ALA A 532 -12.69 -14.60 19.77
C ALA A 532 -13.93 -15.13 19.04
N GLY A 533 -14.02 -16.44 18.89
CA GLY A 533 -15.14 -17.12 18.23
C GLY A 533 -15.03 -17.24 16.71
N ASN A 534 -13.98 -16.68 16.10
CA ASN A 534 -13.70 -16.90 14.68
C ASN A 534 -13.41 -18.39 14.41
N ALA A 535 -14.00 -18.90 13.33
CA ALA A 535 -13.86 -20.28 12.90
C ALA A 535 -12.41 -20.61 12.48
N GLY A 536 -12.05 -21.89 12.54
CA GLY A 536 -10.73 -22.41 12.15
C GLY A 536 -10.07 -23.21 13.28
N ASN A 537 -8.96 -23.88 12.98
CA ASN A 537 -8.30 -24.82 13.87
C ASN A 537 -7.23 -24.19 14.77
N GLY A 538 -6.79 -24.96 15.76
CA GLY A 538 -5.86 -24.52 16.79
C GLY A 538 -6.42 -23.47 17.75
N ARG A 539 -5.54 -22.99 18.62
CA ARG A 539 -5.85 -22.10 19.74
C ARG A 539 -6.65 -20.90 19.28
N GLN A 540 -7.78 -20.65 19.93
CA GLN A 540 -8.62 -19.47 19.65
C GLN A 540 -7.79 -18.17 19.64
N MET A 541 -8.21 -17.20 18.80
CA MET A 541 -7.54 -15.91 18.63
C MET A 541 -6.13 -15.98 17.99
N THR A 542 -5.66 -17.16 17.56
CA THR A 542 -4.37 -17.27 16.86
C THR A 542 -4.58 -17.52 15.37
N ASP A 543 -3.73 -16.85 14.60
CA ASP A 543 -3.47 -16.92 13.17
C ASP A 543 -2.02 -17.42 13.02
N ARG A 544 -1.90 -18.60 12.44
CA ARG A 544 -0.66 -19.28 12.09
C ARG A 544 -0.93 -20.00 10.79
N THR A 545 0.12 -20.16 10.01
CA THR A 545 0.12 -20.91 8.75
C THR A 545 1.32 -21.83 8.73
N ASN A 546 1.13 -22.99 8.11
CA ASN A 546 2.20 -23.91 7.76
C ASN A 546 2.06 -24.35 6.31
N LEU A 547 2.99 -25.21 5.91
CA LEU A 547 3.07 -25.76 4.59
C LEU A 547 3.44 -27.23 4.68
N VAL A 548 2.68 -28.08 4.01
CA VAL A 548 3.02 -29.49 3.76
C VAL A 548 2.74 -29.83 2.30
N GLU A 549 3.56 -30.69 1.73
CA GLU A 549 3.41 -31.13 0.34
C GLU A 549 2.28 -32.16 0.19
N LEU A 550 1.57 -32.09 -0.92
CA LEU A 550 0.48 -32.97 -1.34
C LEU A 550 0.89 -33.77 -2.58
N THR A 551 0.36 -34.99 -2.71
CA THR A 551 0.46 -35.77 -3.97
C THR A 551 -0.25 -35.08 -5.14
N GLY A 552 -1.25 -34.26 -4.84
CA GLY A 552 -1.93 -33.39 -5.80
C GLY A 552 -2.87 -32.42 -5.11
N ARG A 553 -3.13 -31.28 -5.75
CA ARG A 553 -3.92 -30.17 -5.18
C ARG A 553 -5.34 -30.55 -4.75
N GLY A 554 -5.95 -31.54 -5.40
CA GLY A 554 -7.27 -32.07 -5.04
C GLY A 554 -7.31 -32.93 -3.76
N THR A 555 -6.15 -33.35 -3.25
CA THR A 555 -6.06 -34.25 -2.09
C THR A 555 -5.89 -33.47 -0.78
N ASN A 556 -6.26 -34.09 0.34
CA ASN A 556 -6.04 -33.56 1.70
C ASN A 556 -5.07 -34.43 2.53
N VAL A 557 -4.46 -35.43 1.90
CA VAL A 557 -3.50 -36.32 2.55
C VAL A 557 -2.11 -35.91 2.07
N PRO A 558 -1.22 -35.46 2.98
CA PRO A 558 0.16 -35.15 2.63
C PRO A 558 0.84 -36.34 1.96
N CYS A 559 1.78 -36.08 1.05
CA CYS A 559 2.58 -37.14 0.47
C CYS A 559 3.51 -37.78 1.53
N VAL A 560 3.83 -39.06 1.34
CA VAL A 560 4.89 -39.74 2.10
C VAL A 560 6.23 -39.13 1.66
N PRO A 561 7.22 -38.92 2.55
CA PRO A 561 8.40 -38.12 2.23
C PRO A 561 9.09 -38.54 0.93
N SER A 562 9.00 -37.69 -0.11
CA SER A 562 9.83 -37.83 -1.30
C SER A 562 10.06 -36.48 -1.97
N ARG A 563 11.25 -35.91 -1.70
CA ARG A 563 11.94 -34.74 -2.33
C ARG A 563 11.78 -33.33 -1.74
N LEU A 564 10.61 -32.70 -1.58
CA LEU A 564 10.54 -31.47 -0.73
C LEU A 564 10.61 -31.80 0.76
N CYS A 565 10.44 -33.08 1.08
CA CYS A 565 10.44 -33.61 2.44
C CYS A 565 11.85 -33.95 2.97
N ASP A 566 12.89 -33.94 2.12
CA ASP A 566 14.28 -34.24 2.52
C ASP A 566 15.13 -32.98 2.75
N ASP A 567 14.87 -31.89 2.02
CA ASP A 567 15.53 -30.60 2.24
C ASP A 567 14.64 -29.74 3.14
N ASN A 568 14.96 -29.75 4.44
CA ASN A 568 14.32 -28.99 5.53
C ASN A 568 13.84 -27.56 5.15
N ILE A 569 12.65 -27.42 4.57
CA ILE A 569 11.78 -26.32 4.95
C ILE A 569 11.06 -26.83 6.18
N ASP A 570 11.64 -26.60 7.36
CA ASP A 570 10.96 -26.84 8.63
C ASP A 570 10.11 -25.60 8.95
N PRO A 571 8.80 -25.56 8.59
CA PRO A 571 7.92 -24.45 8.95
C PRO A 571 7.78 -24.25 10.45
N ASN A 572 8.29 -25.17 11.29
CA ASN A 572 8.24 -25.04 12.73
C ASN A 572 9.31 -24.10 13.30
N GLY A 573 10.32 -23.75 12.50
CA GLY A 573 11.44 -22.95 12.96
C GLY A 573 12.24 -23.64 14.07
N ASN A 574 13.52 -23.29 14.13
CA ASN A 574 14.55 -23.90 14.97
C ASN A 574 14.39 -23.77 16.51
N ASN A 575 13.17 -23.58 17.03
CA ASN A 575 12.88 -23.46 18.47
C ASN A 575 11.90 -24.50 19.02
N ASN A 576 11.51 -25.51 18.24
CA ASN A 576 10.53 -26.50 18.69
C ASN A 576 11.04 -27.96 18.70
N GLY A 577 12.31 -28.16 19.12
CA GLY A 577 12.78 -29.49 19.54
C GLY A 577 11.86 -30.15 20.58
N GLN A 578 11.01 -29.38 21.27
CA GLN A 578 10.00 -29.87 22.20
C GLN A 578 8.77 -30.53 21.54
N CYS A 579 8.43 -30.20 20.29
CA CYS A 579 7.31 -30.84 19.56
C CYS A 579 7.76 -32.03 18.69
N LEU A 580 9.05 -32.06 18.33
CA LEU A 580 9.69 -33.16 17.58
C LEU A 580 10.10 -34.33 18.49
N ASN A 581 10.43 -34.07 19.76
CA ASN A 581 10.76 -35.13 20.70
C ASN A 581 9.49 -35.89 21.11
N ASN A 582 9.39 -37.16 20.72
CA ASN A 582 8.38 -38.13 21.19
C ASN A 582 8.48 -38.45 22.69
N ASN A 583 9.20 -37.64 23.47
CA ASN A 583 9.40 -37.88 24.89
C ASN A 583 8.32 -37.14 25.69
N PRO A 584 7.38 -37.85 26.35
CA PRO A 584 6.40 -37.23 27.22
C PRO A 584 7.15 -36.68 28.44
N PHE A 585 7.49 -35.40 28.44
CA PHE A 585 7.89 -34.74 29.69
C PHE A 585 6.68 -34.74 30.64
N PRO A 586 6.89 -34.85 31.97
CA PRO A 586 5.85 -35.07 32.97
C PRO A 586 5.00 -33.83 33.27
N THR A 587 4.97 -32.84 32.36
CA THR A 587 4.12 -31.66 32.49
C THR A 587 3.12 -31.65 31.35
N ASN A 588 1.85 -31.57 31.69
CA ASN A 588 0.62 -31.60 30.89
C ASN A 588 0.50 -30.43 29.87
N GLN A 589 1.62 -29.93 29.34
CA GLN A 589 1.72 -28.71 28.55
C GLN A 589 2.05 -28.94 27.07
N ASN A 590 2.56 -30.13 26.71
CA ASN A 590 2.82 -30.55 25.32
C ASN A 590 1.85 -31.63 24.85
N GLU A 591 0.60 -31.58 25.33
CA GLU A 591 -0.42 -32.55 24.95
C GLU A 591 -0.68 -32.46 23.44
N ARG A 592 -0.53 -33.56 22.70
CA ARG A 592 -0.94 -33.66 21.28
C ARG A 592 -2.45 -33.89 21.17
N ASN A 593 -3.24 -33.06 21.86
CA ASN A 593 -4.70 -33.10 21.87
C ASN A 593 -5.28 -31.78 21.31
N ASN A 594 -6.60 -31.58 21.35
CA ASN A 594 -7.23 -30.36 20.82
C ASN A 594 -7.30 -29.23 21.86
N ALA A 595 -6.47 -29.26 22.91
CA ALA A 595 -6.51 -28.24 23.95
C ALA A 595 -6.07 -26.88 23.41
N ASN A 596 -6.78 -25.82 23.83
CA ASN A 596 -6.49 -24.41 23.51
C ASN A 596 -5.25 -23.85 24.26
N CYS A 597 -4.25 -24.68 24.53
CA CYS A 597 -3.01 -24.30 25.20
C CYS A 597 -1.99 -23.71 24.20
N LEU A 598 -1.24 -22.69 24.61
CA LEU A 598 -0.18 -22.07 23.79
C LEU A 598 0.95 -23.05 23.47
N ASN A 599 1.27 -23.97 24.39
CA ASN A 599 2.40 -24.89 24.24
C ASN A 599 2.01 -26.19 23.52
N ASN A 600 0.75 -26.33 23.08
CA ASN A 600 0.26 -27.51 22.38
C ASN A 600 0.79 -27.58 20.93
N CYS A 601 1.28 -28.75 20.53
CA CYS A 601 1.88 -28.99 19.22
C CYS A 601 0.88 -29.41 18.12
N LYS A 602 -0.32 -29.94 18.45
CA LYS A 602 -1.23 -30.63 17.51
C LYS A 602 -1.73 -29.75 16.35
N ASP A 603 -1.95 -28.46 16.57
CA ASP A 603 -2.37 -27.49 15.54
C ASP A 603 -1.41 -26.29 15.47
N LEU A 604 -0.11 -26.52 15.73
CA LEU A 604 0.93 -25.49 15.72
C LEU A 604 0.68 -24.32 16.67
N ASN A 605 0.06 -24.56 17.84
CA ASN A 605 -0.17 -23.47 18.80
C ASN A 605 1.13 -22.91 19.37
N ALA A 606 2.16 -23.77 19.50
CA ALA A 606 3.50 -23.41 19.95
C ALA A 606 4.36 -22.71 18.87
N ALA A 607 3.94 -22.73 17.60
CA ALA A 607 4.70 -22.10 16.52
C ALA A 607 4.66 -20.57 16.65
N THR A 608 5.74 -19.92 16.24
CA THR A 608 5.78 -18.45 16.21
C THR A 608 4.85 -17.91 15.12
N GLY A 609 4.42 -16.66 15.26
CA GLY A 609 3.60 -15.99 14.25
C GLY A 609 4.38 -15.57 13.01
N TYR A 610 5.68 -15.84 12.91
CA TYR A 610 6.48 -15.47 11.73
C TYR A 610 7.22 -16.69 11.22
N PHE A 611 7.23 -16.84 9.91
CA PHE A 611 7.98 -17.86 9.22
C PHE A 611 8.74 -17.24 8.06
N ASP A 612 10.02 -17.62 7.93
CA ASP A 612 10.93 -17.29 6.84
C ASP A 612 11.70 -18.59 6.54
N GLY A 613 11.39 -19.20 5.40
CA GLY A 613 11.98 -20.46 4.95
C GLY A 613 13.33 -20.28 4.26
N GLY A 614 13.83 -19.05 4.13
CA GLY A 614 14.98 -18.74 3.30
C GLY A 614 14.72 -18.99 1.81
N LEU A 615 15.79 -18.91 1.01
CA LEU A 615 15.72 -19.13 -0.43
C LEU A 615 15.82 -20.62 -0.74
N VAL A 616 14.79 -21.16 -1.38
CA VAL A 616 14.68 -22.57 -1.74
C VAL A 616 14.86 -22.71 -3.26
N PRO A 617 15.95 -23.32 -3.75
CA PRO A 617 16.14 -23.54 -5.18
C PRO A 617 15.20 -24.64 -5.72
N LEU A 618 14.61 -24.38 -6.87
CA LEU A 618 13.75 -25.32 -7.59
C LEU A 618 14.59 -26.21 -8.51
N ASN A 619 14.51 -27.53 -8.29
CA ASN A 619 15.10 -28.60 -9.09
C ASN A 619 16.51 -28.35 -9.65
N PRO A 620 17.57 -28.79 -8.94
CA PRO A 620 18.95 -28.66 -9.42
C PRO A 620 19.37 -29.74 -10.43
N TRP A 621 18.47 -30.66 -10.82
CA TRP A 621 18.75 -31.78 -11.73
C TRP A 621 17.92 -31.60 -12.99
N LEU A 622 18.59 -31.55 -14.14
CA LEU A 622 18.00 -31.46 -15.49
C LEU A 622 16.87 -32.47 -15.69
N SER A 623 15.62 -32.09 -15.38
CA SER A 623 14.45 -32.87 -15.76
C SER A 623 14.13 -32.54 -17.21
N LEU A 624 13.61 -33.52 -17.93
CA LEU A 624 13.02 -33.29 -19.26
C LEU A 624 11.53 -33.00 -19.17
N GLU A 625 10.94 -33.13 -17.98
CA GLU A 625 9.50 -33.04 -17.75
C GLU A 625 9.15 -31.93 -16.76
N THR A 626 8.03 -31.25 -17.03
CA THR A 626 7.43 -30.28 -16.11
C THR A 626 7.01 -30.98 -14.82
N THR A 627 7.52 -30.49 -13.69
CA THR A 627 7.19 -31.02 -12.35
C THR A 627 6.22 -30.09 -11.64
N THR A 628 5.17 -30.63 -11.01
CA THR A 628 4.22 -29.83 -10.22
C THR A 628 4.28 -30.22 -8.75
N TYR A 629 4.67 -29.28 -7.90
CA TYR A 629 4.61 -29.39 -6.45
C TYR A 629 3.28 -28.82 -5.95
N SER A 630 2.47 -29.62 -5.28
CA SER A 630 1.24 -29.16 -4.63
C SER A 630 1.46 -29.07 -3.13
N TYR A 631 0.89 -28.08 -2.46
CA TYR A 631 1.03 -27.94 -1.01
C TYR A 631 -0.21 -27.34 -0.36
N MET A 632 -0.36 -27.56 0.94
CA MET A 632 -1.46 -27.02 1.74
C MET A 632 -1.00 -26.59 3.14
N SER A 633 -1.80 -25.74 3.77
CA SER A 633 -1.71 -25.49 5.20
C SER A 633 -2.57 -26.51 5.94
N THR A 634 -1.99 -27.43 6.72
CA THR A 634 -2.78 -28.41 7.49
C THR A 634 -3.66 -27.73 8.54
N ARG A 635 -3.28 -26.53 8.97
CA ARG A 635 -3.99 -25.77 9.99
C ARG A 635 -5.22 -25.04 9.42
N ASN A 636 -5.07 -24.46 8.23
CA ASN A 636 -6.08 -23.59 7.64
C ASN A 636 -6.86 -24.27 6.48
N ASN A 637 -6.60 -25.54 6.21
CA ASN A 637 -7.37 -26.37 5.29
C ASN A 637 -8.44 -27.14 6.05
N ASP A 638 -9.63 -26.53 6.20
CA ASP A 638 -10.70 -27.00 7.08
C ASP A 638 -12.09 -26.79 6.45
N PHE A 639 -12.81 -27.88 6.18
CA PHE A 639 -14.03 -27.95 5.35
C PHE A 639 -13.79 -27.60 3.86
N SER A 640 -14.62 -28.14 2.96
CA SER A 640 -14.44 -28.00 1.50
C SER A 640 -14.46 -26.56 0.97
N ASN A 641 -14.93 -25.60 1.78
CA ASN A 641 -14.99 -24.18 1.43
C ASN A 641 -13.85 -23.31 2.01
N ARG A 642 -12.92 -23.86 2.81
CA ARG A 642 -11.70 -23.15 3.24
C ARG A 642 -10.47 -24.01 2.95
N SER A 643 -9.96 -23.85 1.72
CA SER A 643 -8.88 -24.67 1.17
C SER A 643 -7.65 -23.81 0.88
N GLN A 644 -6.82 -23.54 1.90
CA GLN A 644 -5.53 -22.88 1.71
C GLN A 644 -4.53 -23.86 1.05
N LYS A 645 -4.45 -23.81 -0.27
CA LYS A 645 -3.62 -24.70 -1.10
C LYS A 645 -2.94 -23.94 -2.22
N GLY A 646 -1.66 -24.25 -2.43
CA GLY A 646 -0.87 -23.69 -3.51
C GLY A 646 -0.29 -24.78 -4.41
N SER A 647 0.23 -24.35 -5.56
CA SER A 647 1.00 -25.20 -6.46
C SER A 647 2.14 -24.42 -7.11
N ILE A 648 3.28 -25.07 -7.29
CA ILE A 648 4.42 -24.57 -8.06
C ILE A 648 4.63 -25.53 -9.23
N VAL A 649 4.47 -25.01 -10.45
CA VAL A 649 4.74 -25.71 -11.70
C VAL A 649 6.13 -25.30 -12.18
N VAL A 650 7.07 -26.24 -12.16
CA VAL A 650 8.47 -26.06 -12.56
C VAL A 650 8.66 -26.61 -13.96
N HIS A 651 8.98 -25.73 -14.91
CA HIS A 651 9.25 -26.09 -16.30
C HIS A 651 10.75 -26.35 -16.50
N PRO A 652 11.12 -27.37 -17.30
CA PRO A 652 12.50 -27.60 -17.66
C PRO A 652 12.99 -26.49 -18.61
N TRP A 653 14.28 -26.18 -18.56
CA TRP A 653 14.88 -25.37 -19.63
C TRP A 653 14.87 -26.20 -20.91
N LYS A 654 14.20 -25.71 -21.96
CA LYS A 654 14.17 -26.42 -23.25
C LYS A 654 15.60 -26.52 -23.81
N LEU A 655 16.21 -27.71 -23.70
CA LEU A 655 17.44 -28.13 -24.37
C LEU A 655 17.68 -27.57 -25.79
N PRO A 656 16.67 -27.43 -26.68
CA PRO A 656 16.90 -26.84 -28.01
C PRO A 656 17.40 -25.38 -28.00
N VAL A 657 17.15 -24.58 -26.95
CA VAL A 657 17.69 -23.20 -26.85
C VAL A 657 19.18 -23.22 -26.50
N ILE A 658 19.60 -24.14 -25.63
CA ILE A 658 21.00 -24.34 -25.26
C ILE A 658 21.77 -24.92 -26.45
N LEU A 659 21.22 -25.95 -27.12
CA LEU A 659 21.81 -26.51 -28.34
C LEU A 659 21.84 -25.50 -29.47
N GLY A 660 20.78 -24.70 -29.67
CA GLY A 660 20.75 -23.62 -30.65
C GLY A 660 21.80 -22.54 -30.39
N GLY A 661 21.98 -22.13 -29.13
CA GLY A 661 23.01 -21.17 -28.72
C GLY A 661 24.43 -21.73 -28.88
N ILE A 662 24.66 -23.01 -28.56
CA ILE A 662 25.95 -23.68 -28.76
C ILE A 662 26.26 -23.80 -30.26
N VAL A 663 25.30 -24.23 -31.07
CA VAL A 663 25.44 -24.32 -32.54
C VAL A 663 25.71 -22.94 -33.14
N PHE A 664 25.02 -21.89 -32.68
CA PHE A 664 25.25 -20.51 -33.11
C PHE A 664 26.65 -20.02 -32.71
N PHE A 665 27.11 -20.32 -31.49
CA PHE A 665 28.46 -19.98 -31.04
C PHE A 665 29.56 -20.66 -31.86
N PHE A 666 29.39 -21.95 -32.18
CA PHE A 666 30.32 -22.67 -33.04
C PHE A 666 30.30 -22.14 -34.49
N LEU A 667 29.12 -21.82 -35.03
CA LEU A 667 28.98 -21.15 -36.33
C LEU A 667 29.68 -19.79 -36.36
N CYS A 668 29.51 -18.97 -35.33
CA CYS A 668 30.22 -17.69 -35.21
C CYS A 668 31.74 -17.87 -35.09
N CYS A 669 32.20 -18.87 -34.34
CA CYS A 669 33.63 -19.18 -34.24
C CYS A 669 34.22 -19.65 -35.58
N GLU A 670 33.51 -20.51 -36.32
CA GLU A 670 33.95 -20.93 -37.66
C GLU A 670 33.97 -19.77 -38.65
N VAL A 671 32.96 -18.88 -38.63
CA VAL A 671 32.94 -17.67 -39.46
C VAL A 671 34.11 -16.74 -39.10
N CYS A 672 34.40 -16.54 -37.82
CA CYS A 672 35.56 -15.75 -37.37
C CYS A 672 36.89 -16.38 -37.81
N LEU A 673 37.04 -17.71 -37.72
CA LEU A 673 38.23 -18.43 -38.19
C LEU A 673 38.39 -18.36 -39.71
N PHE A 674 37.28 -18.43 -40.47
CA PHE A 674 37.26 -18.29 -41.91
C PHE A 674 37.66 -16.87 -42.35
N LEU A 675 37.15 -15.84 -41.65
CA LEU A 675 37.51 -14.44 -41.89
C LEU A 675 38.97 -14.15 -41.53
N CYS A 676 39.49 -14.73 -40.44
CA CYS A 676 40.91 -14.61 -40.09
C CYS A 676 41.83 -15.27 -41.12
N ARG A 677 41.45 -16.41 -41.70
CA ARG A 677 42.23 -17.09 -42.75
C ARG A 677 42.29 -16.29 -44.07
N ARG A 678 41.26 -15.49 -44.38
CA ARG A 678 41.26 -14.63 -45.58
C ARG A 678 42.15 -13.39 -45.47
N HIS A 679 42.56 -12.98 -44.28
CA HIS A 679 43.45 -11.83 -44.07
C HIS A 679 44.95 -12.18 -44.08
N ILE A 680 45.33 -13.46 -44.24
CA ILE A 680 46.72 -13.94 -44.25
C ILE A 680 47.25 -14.20 -45.68
N HIS A 681 46.48 -13.86 -46.72
CA HIS A 681 46.91 -13.98 -48.12
C HIS A 681 46.93 -12.64 -48.85
#